data_AF-A0A136IN45-F1
#
_entry.id   AF-A0A136IN45-F1
#
_cell.length_a   1.000
_cell.length_b   1.000
_cell.length_c   1.000
_cell.angle_alpha   90.00
_cell.angle_beta   90.00
_cell.angle_gamma   90.00
#
_symmetry.space_group_name_H-M   'P 1'
#
loop_
_entity.id
_entity.type
_entity.pdbx_description
1 polymer ?
#
loop_
_entity_poly.entity_id
_entity_poly.type
_entity_poly.pdbx_seq_one_letter_code
_entity_poly.pdbx_strand_id
1 'polypeptide(L)'
;MADSTGNGKQVSEISDEAKKAAKELYPMSNWKYDAFLHTFSILVDLFFREVHPRGAWRVPKTGPILFVAAPHANQFVDGLVLQRSLKNEADRRVSLLIAQKSVHGFIGWGSRLMGSVPVGRAQDKAKPAKGLIYLPDPVNDPTLIRGVGTDFEKDAEVGGMLFLPSAKGQSGTSVDIAKILGPEEIRIKRAPQGKLAMVQLTGRDDIDGEGKIMNPQRRGPRDGYEGTKYKIAPHIDQSEVYQAIFDRLQNGGCVGIFPEGGSHDRTELLPLKAGVAIMALGTLAQDPNCGLKIVPVGMNYFHAHKFRSRAVVEFGAPFEVPRELLDMYMNNQRRDAIGQLLDMCWQSLSAVTVSTADYDTLMLIQACRRLYVTGKKVPLPTVVELNRRLAVGFSKLKDDPRIIKVMEDVRKYDKQLRYLNVRDHQLAVARLSVPTVIFTLLYRVAKILILSIGVVPGLILFTPVFITTKVISLRKAREALAGSAVKIQGRDVMATWKLLVAMAFAPIVYNFYCVLLAYMVHTNRLYGYVPQWVSIWMIFIAGWIVFPAITYASLRFGEVGMDILKSLRPLVLCINPASSYSLQKLRERRAVLVEEVVEVINQLGPEIHSDFERTRLITDPSPTGGMLSTGSEHEDADGYDEGIRAANAESPESPRGLRRRETTQSSRALPRTESFSNIGAIGMFASRPPSRSRSRSRQNSSGGGFGMGGFPISGFTSLDSREGFNEANNKIREAMYERGQMRRRKSGFSTDGSTAGEGSEEGAPQPRRPSRQAEPAQTRRQRPLKQKMALSFKSLVSSAQKLVLGDNTGSSQNGSATSSGPEGLFPATSPAVDGDDCDHDCGSCSIKYPRDFKIDEADELYGHVKGWSTHVLVATSKSDWVRDVADEKGSVMEALDREVGRLRNGRMMLSASNMPTPHGTSDYSEPTTVLLLPAFALVHGVSPASVPSLVDSFINRGPTSTTPLAAPLSIPRSVPALSTQPPSSAGASSDVLTATPSPHNVLILLCSQKTRDARCGQSAPLLKRELERHLRPLGLYRDADDSRPGGVGIYFISHVGGHKYSANMMVYRRPNAYGVDDVDRAGPDAAGFKIDPLARFKAQKEGETAVESNGHAAATASEKQQQPLTPSPQGEEAPDQTAASASGEEVITDDGASQCIWLARIKPEDCENIVRYTVLQGRVVKPGSQLRGGFDRGRSLVSW
;
A
#
# COMPACT_ATOMS: atom_id res chain seq x y z
N MET A 1 -66.42 -6.35 63.06
CA MET A 1 -64.95 -6.14 62.97
C MET A 1 -64.48 -6.93 61.75
N ALA A 2 -64.72 -6.50 60.51
CA ALA A 2 -64.75 -5.14 59.93
C ALA A 2 -63.33 -4.59 59.63
N ASP A 3 -63.00 -4.66 58.34
CA ASP A 3 -62.21 -3.76 57.48
C ASP A 3 -60.86 -3.18 57.95
N SER A 4 -59.79 -3.60 57.25
CA SER A 4 -58.74 -2.67 56.79
C SER A 4 -57.91 -3.16 55.58
N THR A 5 -58.42 -4.06 54.73
CA THR A 5 -57.70 -4.59 53.54
C THR A 5 -57.88 -3.68 52.31
N GLY A 6 -57.32 -2.47 52.34
CA GLY A 6 -57.49 -1.45 51.28
C GLY A 6 -56.24 -1.08 50.47
N ASN A 7 -55.22 -0.51 51.14
CA ASN A 7 -54.17 0.28 50.44
C ASN A 7 -52.97 -0.49 49.88
N GLY A 8 -52.75 -1.76 50.26
CA GLY A 8 -51.51 -2.47 49.92
C GLY A 8 -51.30 -2.70 48.41
N LYS A 9 -52.35 -3.13 47.70
CA LYS A 9 -52.26 -3.49 46.28
C LYS A 9 -52.17 -2.29 45.33
N GLN A 10 -52.93 -1.23 45.59
CA GLN A 10 -52.90 -0.07 44.69
C GLN A 10 -51.52 0.59 44.65
N VAL A 11 -50.75 0.63 45.75
CA VAL A 11 -49.40 1.22 45.69
C VAL A 11 -48.44 0.37 44.84
N SER A 12 -48.50 -0.97 44.91
CA SER A 12 -47.72 -1.83 44.00
C SER A 12 -48.20 -1.76 42.55
N GLU A 13 -49.52 -1.87 42.32
CA GLU A 13 -50.11 -1.88 40.98
C GLU A 13 -49.95 -0.52 40.29
N ILE A 14 -50.02 0.60 41.02
CA ILE A 14 -49.65 1.94 40.51
C ILE A 14 -48.17 2.02 40.19
N SER A 15 -47.27 1.36 40.94
CA SER A 15 -45.83 1.37 40.63
C SER A 15 -45.48 0.57 39.37
N ASP A 16 -46.18 -0.55 39.12
CA ASP A 16 -46.02 -1.37 37.92
C ASP A 16 -46.74 -0.77 36.69
N GLU A 17 -47.90 -0.12 36.87
CA GLU A 17 -48.56 0.64 35.80
C GLU A 17 -47.87 1.99 35.51
N ALA A 18 -47.19 2.61 36.48
CA ALA A 18 -46.31 3.75 36.24
C ALA A 18 -45.05 3.34 35.46
N LYS A 19 -44.61 2.08 35.61
CA LYS A 19 -43.68 1.41 34.68
C LYS A 19 -44.36 0.95 33.37
N LYS A 20 -45.41 1.66 32.92
CA LYS A 20 -45.83 1.70 31.51
C LYS A 20 -44.58 1.92 30.65
N ALA A 21 -44.14 0.84 30.00
CA ALA A 21 -42.84 0.80 29.32
C ALA A 21 -42.66 2.03 28.42
N ALA A 22 -41.65 2.85 28.73
CA ALA A 22 -41.29 4.02 27.95
C ALA A 22 -41.24 3.62 26.47
N LYS A 23 -42.04 4.31 25.65
CA LYS A 23 -42.53 3.78 24.36
C LYS A 23 -41.36 3.64 23.37
N GLU A 24 -40.68 2.49 23.43
CA GLU A 24 -39.36 2.26 22.86
C GLU A 24 -39.32 2.74 21.40
N LEU A 25 -38.52 3.78 21.14
CA LEU A 25 -38.50 4.52 19.87
C LEU A 25 -38.21 3.63 18.63
N TYR A 26 -37.56 2.48 18.84
CA TYR A 26 -37.17 1.53 17.79
C TYR A 26 -37.49 0.08 18.20
N PRO A 27 -38.78 -0.30 18.32
CA PRO A 27 -39.19 -1.50 19.04
C PRO A 27 -38.76 -2.78 18.34
N MET A 28 -37.99 -3.64 19.04
CA MET A 28 -37.42 -4.85 18.44
C MET A 28 -38.38 -6.05 18.50
N SER A 29 -38.86 -6.49 17.33
CA SER A 29 -39.72 -7.67 17.22
C SER A 29 -38.89 -8.95 17.02
N ASN A 30 -38.84 -9.81 18.05
CA ASN A 30 -37.99 -11.00 18.09
C ASN A 30 -38.08 -11.91 16.85
N TRP A 31 -39.29 -12.17 16.32
CA TRP A 31 -39.45 -13.03 15.13
C TRP A 31 -38.95 -12.35 13.84
N LYS A 32 -39.14 -11.03 13.71
CA LYS A 32 -38.63 -10.24 12.57
C LYS A 32 -37.11 -10.20 12.59
N TYR A 33 -36.53 -10.09 13.79
CA TYR A 33 -35.10 -10.17 14.03
C TYR A 33 -34.54 -11.53 13.60
N ASP A 34 -35.08 -12.61 14.17
CA ASP A 34 -34.57 -13.96 13.94
C ASP A 34 -34.74 -14.39 12.47
N ALA A 35 -35.85 -14.06 11.80
CA ALA A 35 -36.09 -14.41 10.40
C ALA A 35 -35.16 -13.68 9.41
N PHE A 36 -34.96 -12.36 9.59
CA PHE A 36 -34.02 -11.60 8.77
C PHE A 36 -32.58 -12.07 9.01
N LEU A 37 -32.19 -12.27 10.28
CA LEU A 37 -30.85 -12.73 10.64
C LEU A 37 -30.57 -14.15 10.12
N HIS A 38 -31.56 -15.04 10.09
CA HIS A 38 -31.44 -16.36 9.46
C HIS A 38 -31.15 -16.23 7.95
N THR A 39 -31.93 -15.41 7.23
CA THR A 39 -31.74 -15.17 5.79
C THR A 39 -30.35 -14.61 5.49
N PHE A 40 -29.89 -13.65 6.29
CA PHE A 40 -28.55 -13.07 6.14
C PHE A 40 -27.42 -14.01 6.59
N SER A 41 -27.67 -14.94 7.51
CA SER A 41 -26.69 -15.95 7.91
C SER A 41 -26.28 -16.86 6.74
N ILE A 42 -27.23 -17.23 5.87
CA ILE A 42 -26.96 -18.01 4.65
C ILE A 42 -26.03 -17.22 3.71
N LEU A 43 -26.27 -15.91 3.53
CA LEU A 43 -25.40 -15.04 2.72
C LEU A 43 -23.99 -14.89 3.33
N VAL A 44 -23.89 -14.83 4.66
CA VAL A 44 -22.63 -14.82 5.40
C VAL A 44 -21.86 -16.14 5.22
N ASP A 45 -22.52 -17.30 5.24
CA ASP A 45 -21.90 -18.62 5.01
C ASP A 45 -21.50 -18.87 3.55
N LEU A 46 -22.17 -18.25 2.59
CA LEU A 46 -21.74 -18.23 1.19
C LEU A 46 -20.50 -17.33 1.01
N PHE A 47 -20.44 -16.18 1.69
CA PHE A 47 -19.33 -15.25 1.57
C PHE A 47 -18.06 -15.66 2.35
N PHE A 48 -18.18 -16.07 3.62
CA PHE A 48 -17.08 -16.53 4.44
C PHE A 48 -17.00 -18.05 4.44
N ARG A 49 -15.78 -18.60 4.33
CA ARG A 49 -15.53 -20.04 4.42
C ARG A 49 -15.75 -20.59 5.84
N GLU A 50 -15.56 -19.73 6.84
CA GLU A 50 -15.58 -20.06 8.26
C GLU A 50 -15.72 -18.76 9.07
N VAL A 51 -16.62 -18.76 10.05
CA VAL A 51 -16.74 -17.72 11.09
C VAL A 51 -16.69 -18.46 12.43
N HIS A 52 -15.62 -18.24 13.21
CA HIS A 52 -15.44 -18.91 14.51
C HIS A 52 -15.65 -17.91 15.66
N PRO A 53 -16.63 -18.11 16.54
CA PRO A 53 -16.69 -17.41 17.81
C PRO A 53 -15.65 -17.97 18.78
N ARG A 54 -15.10 -17.12 19.65
CA ARG A 54 -14.15 -17.47 20.71
C ARG A 54 -14.55 -16.71 21.97
N GLY A 55 -14.58 -17.38 23.13
CA GLY A 55 -14.93 -16.73 24.40
C GLY A 55 -16.42 -16.42 24.59
N ALA A 56 -17.32 -16.83 23.69
CA ALA A 56 -18.76 -16.51 23.76
C ALA A 56 -19.43 -16.96 25.08
N TRP A 57 -18.90 -18.00 25.74
CA TRP A 57 -19.31 -18.44 27.08
C TRP A 57 -19.13 -17.39 28.18
N ARG A 58 -18.32 -16.34 27.94
CA ARG A 58 -18.13 -15.20 28.85
C ARG A 58 -19.24 -14.15 28.75
N VAL A 59 -20.07 -14.21 27.71
CA VAL A 59 -21.17 -13.27 27.51
C VAL A 59 -22.30 -13.59 28.51
N PRO A 60 -22.73 -12.65 29.36
CA PRO A 60 -23.87 -12.86 30.25
C PRO A 60 -25.13 -13.23 29.46
N LYS A 61 -25.88 -14.23 29.96
CA LYS A 61 -27.15 -14.66 29.33
C LYS A 61 -28.32 -13.74 29.69
N THR A 62 -28.22 -13.03 30.81
CA THR A 62 -29.22 -12.14 31.40
C THR A 62 -28.58 -10.82 31.84
N GLY A 63 -29.40 -9.82 32.16
CA GLY A 63 -28.94 -8.46 32.48
C GLY A 63 -28.56 -7.63 31.23
N PRO A 64 -28.36 -6.32 31.37
CA PRO A 64 -28.04 -5.44 30.25
C PRO A 64 -26.56 -5.47 29.86
N ILE A 65 -26.31 -5.38 28.55
CA ILE A 65 -24.96 -5.50 27.99
C ILE A 65 -24.71 -4.44 26.92
N LEU A 66 -23.62 -3.69 27.08
CA LEU A 66 -23.06 -2.83 26.05
C LEU A 66 -21.89 -3.56 25.35
N PHE A 67 -22.14 -4.04 24.13
CA PHE A 67 -21.10 -4.66 23.31
C PHE A 67 -20.29 -3.58 22.57
N VAL A 68 -18.98 -3.59 22.76
CA VAL A 68 -18.06 -2.65 22.12
C VAL A 68 -17.18 -3.45 21.15
N ALA A 69 -17.30 -3.19 19.85
CA ALA A 69 -16.70 -4.04 18.82
C ALA A 69 -15.68 -3.30 17.94
N ALA A 70 -14.49 -3.89 17.74
CA ALA A 70 -13.43 -3.33 16.90
C ALA A 70 -12.48 -4.44 16.39
N PRO A 71 -11.63 -4.21 15.37
CA PRO A 71 -11.66 -3.09 14.44
C PRO A 71 -12.83 -3.21 13.45
N HIS A 72 -13.36 -2.08 12.98
CA HIS A 72 -14.48 -2.02 12.05
C HIS A 72 -14.02 -2.23 10.58
N ALA A 73 -13.64 -3.46 10.27
CA ALA A 73 -13.05 -3.83 8.97
C ALA A 73 -14.06 -3.90 7.79
N ASN A 74 -15.38 -3.93 8.01
CA ASN A 74 -16.40 -3.88 6.96
C ASN A 74 -17.66 -3.10 7.39
N GLN A 75 -18.10 -2.14 6.56
CA GLN A 75 -19.14 -1.16 6.91
C GLN A 75 -20.46 -1.73 7.48
N PHE A 76 -20.94 -2.88 7.00
CA PHE A 76 -22.19 -3.50 7.49
C PHE A 76 -22.06 -5.00 7.78
N VAL A 77 -21.03 -5.66 7.23
CA VAL A 77 -20.86 -7.11 7.37
C VAL A 77 -20.42 -7.48 8.79
N ASP A 78 -19.64 -6.60 9.44
CA ASP A 78 -19.20 -6.78 10.83
C ASP A 78 -20.40 -6.89 11.79
N GLY A 79 -21.40 -6.02 11.62
CA GLY A 79 -22.61 -6.02 12.42
C GLY A 79 -23.43 -7.30 12.29
N LEU A 80 -23.65 -7.77 11.05
CA LEU A 80 -24.36 -9.03 10.80
C LEU A 80 -23.60 -10.25 11.33
N VAL A 81 -22.27 -10.27 11.23
CA VAL A 81 -21.42 -11.31 11.79
C VAL A 81 -21.50 -11.32 13.32
N LEU A 82 -21.46 -10.15 13.97
CA LEU A 82 -21.60 -10.01 15.42
C LEU A 82 -22.98 -10.45 15.93
N GLN A 83 -24.06 -9.94 15.33
CA GLN A 83 -25.44 -10.29 15.69
C GLN A 83 -25.69 -11.80 15.54
N ARG A 84 -25.20 -12.41 14.46
CA ARG A 84 -25.27 -13.86 14.25
C ARG A 84 -24.50 -14.63 15.31
N SER A 85 -23.25 -14.26 15.61
CA SER A 85 -22.44 -14.95 16.62
C SER A 85 -23.09 -14.89 18.01
N LEU A 86 -23.65 -13.75 18.40
CA LEU A 86 -24.33 -13.60 19.68
C LEU A 86 -25.65 -14.37 19.76
N LYS A 87 -26.44 -14.39 18.68
CA LYS A 87 -27.68 -15.17 18.61
C LYS A 87 -27.42 -16.68 18.61
N ASN A 88 -26.37 -17.15 17.94
CA ASN A 88 -26.06 -18.58 17.86
C ASN A 88 -25.42 -19.14 19.15
N GLU A 89 -24.52 -18.40 19.80
CA GLU A 89 -23.71 -18.92 20.91
C GLU A 89 -24.24 -18.53 22.31
N ALA A 90 -24.89 -17.36 22.42
CA ALA A 90 -25.32 -16.79 23.70
C ALA A 90 -26.83 -16.53 23.77
N ASP A 91 -27.58 -16.79 22.69
CA ASP A 91 -28.99 -16.44 22.47
C ASP A 91 -29.35 -14.95 22.68
N ARG A 92 -28.35 -14.06 22.73
CA ARG A 92 -28.56 -12.61 22.91
C ARG A 92 -28.85 -11.95 21.55
N ARG A 93 -29.96 -11.22 21.46
CA ARG A 93 -30.27 -10.32 20.35
C ARG A 93 -29.66 -8.95 20.64
N VAL A 94 -28.98 -8.37 19.66
CA VAL A 94 -28.29 -7.06 19.77
C VAL A 94 -28.86 -6.05 18.79
N SER A 95 -29.21 -4.89 19.31
CA SER A 95 -29.52 -3.69 18.54
C SER A 95 -28.24 -2.88 18.29
N LEU A 96 -27.86 -2.75 17.01
CA LEU A 96 -26.66 -2.00 16.61
C LEU A 96 -26.97 -0.53 16.33
N LEU A 97 -26.03 0.36 16.68
CA LEU A 97 -26.07 1.77 16.27
C LEU A 97 -25.65 1.92 14.80
N ILE A 98 -26.48 2.60 14.01
CA ILE A 98 -26.28 2.80 12.56
C ILE A 98 -26.25 4.29 12.21
N ALA A 99 -25.33 4.72 11.34
CA ALA A 99 -25.28 6.12 10.91
C ALA A 99 -26.56 6.49 10.13
N GLN A 100 -27.24 7.57 10.53
CA GLN A 100 -28.58 7.96 10.03
C GLN A 100 -28.65 8.03 8.49
N LYS A 101 -27.59 8.50 7.83
CA LYS A 101 -27.42 8.56 6.36
C LYS A 101 -27.51 7.20 5.65
N SER A 102 -27.37 6.10 6.37
CA SER A 102 -27.51 4.73 5.86
C SER A 102 -28.94 4.17 6.02
N VAL A 103 -29.82 4.86 6.74
CA VAL A 103 -31.18 4.38 7.11
C VAL A 103 -32.19 4.73 6.01
N HIS A 104 -31.81 4.42 4.78
CA HIS A 104 -32.57 4.68 3.55
C HIS A 104 -32.57 3.42 2.65
N GLY A 105 -33.61 3.28 1.83
CA GLY A 105 -33.80 2.12 0.95
C GLY A 105 -33.75 0.78 1.71
N PHE A 106 -33.17 -0.24 1.07
CA PHE A 106 -33.08 -1.60 1.63
C PHE A 106 -32.33 -1.66 2.97
N ILE A 107 -31.26 -0.87 3.14
CA ILE A 107 -30.46 -0.89 4.39
C ILE A 107 -31.30 -0.32 5.54
N GLY A 108 -32.06 0.76 5.31
CA GLY A 108 -33.01 1.31 6.29
C GLY A 108 -34.21 0.41 6.60
N TRP A 109 -34.62 -0.44 5.65
CA TRP A 109 -35.63 -1.48 5.91
C TRP A 109 -35.06 -2.58 6.83
N GLY A 110 -33.89 -3.13 6.48
CA GLY A 110 -33.23 -4.16 7.30
C GLY A 110 -32.87 -3.69 8.70
N SER A 111 -32.35 -2.46 8.85
CA SER A 111 -31.98 -1.90 10.16
C SER A 111 -33.18 -1.78 11.10
N ARG A 112 -34.38 -1.48 10.58
CA ARG A 112 -35.63 -1.46 11.38
C ARG A 112 -36.03 -2.85 11.86
N LEU A 113 -35.84 -3.89 11.05
CA LEU A 113 -36.10 -5.29 11.46
C LEU A 113 -35.10 -5.76 12.54
N MET A 114 -33.89 -5.21 12.55
CA MET A 114 -32.86 -5.43 13.58
C MET A 114 -33.01 -4.58 14.84
N GLY A 115 -34.03 -3.71 14.93
CA GLY A 115 -34.17 -2.74 16.03
C GLY A 115 -32.99 -1.76 16.14
N SER A 116 -32.23 -1.55 15.06
CA SER A 116 -31.03 -0.69 15.04
C SER A 116 -31.38 0.77 15.28
N VAL A 117 -30.60 1.42 16.14
CA VAL A 117 -30.82 2.81 16.54
C VAL A 117 -30.07 3.77 15.60
N PRO A 118 -30.74 4.74 14.94
CA PRO A 118 -30.13 5.67 14.01
C PRO A 118 -29.40 6.81 14.73
N VAL A 119 -28.09 6.94 14.51
CA VAL A 119 -27.27 8.03 15.07
C VAL A 119 -27.04 9.10 14.01
N GLY A 120 -27.59 10.30 14.24
CA GLY A 120 -27.35 11.49 13.42
C GLY A 120 -25.97 12.10 13.69
N ARG A 121 -25.29 12.56 12.64
CA ARG A 121 -24.00 13.28 12.74
C ARG A 121 -24.03 14.52 11.86
N ALA A 122 -23.59 15.67 12.37
CA ALA A 122 -23.59 16.92 11.64
C ALA A 122 -22.77 16.81 10.33
N GLN A 123 -21.58 16.17 10.39
CA GLN A 123 -20.77 15.84 9.20
C GLN A 123 -21.52 15.09 8.08
N ASP A 124 -22.57 14.32 8.41
CA ASP A 124 -23.32 13.53 7.42
C ASP A 124 -24.42 14.37 6.73
N LYS A 125 -24.89 15.43 7.40
CA LYS A 125 -25.83 16.44 6.91
C LYS A 125 -25.14 17.67 6.27
N ALA A 126 -23.81 17.79 6.33
CA ALA A 126 -23.07 18.98 5.89
C ALA A 126 -23.27 19.31 4.40
N LYS A 127 -23.76 20.51 4.11
CA LYS A 127 -24.03 21.05 2.76
C LYS A 127 -22.98 22.11 2.37
N PRO A 128 -22.58 22.23 1.09
CA PRO A 128 -21.84 23.41 0.64
C PRO A 128 -22.70 24.66 0.83
N ALA A 129 -22.14 25.67 1.48
CA ALA A 129 -22.81 26.94 1.74
C ALA A 129 -22.54 27.94 0.60
N LYS A 130 -23.28 29.06 0.58
CA LYS A 130 -23.03 30.18 -0.33
C LYS A 130 -21.93 31.09 0.20
N GLY A 131 -21.31 31.86 -0.69
CA GLY A 131 -20.24 32.80 -0.37
C GLY A 131 -18.88 32.18 -0.07
N LEU A 132 -17.98 33.02 0.43
CA LEU A 132 -16.65 32.68 0.93
C LEU A 132 -16.55 33.10 2.41
N ILE A 133 -15.57 32.56 3.14
CA ILE A 133 -15.26 32.98 4.52
C ILE A 133 -13.78 33.26 4.74
N TYR A 134 -13.50 34.18 5.65
CA TYR A 134 -12.15 34.52 6.10
C TYR A 134 -12.14 34.88 7.60
N LEU A 135 -10.95 34.88 8.18
CA LEU A 135 -10.70 35.24 9.58
C LEU A 135 -10.08 36.65 9.61
N PRO A 136 -10.83 37.71 10.00
CA PRO A 136 -10.36 39.09 9.95
C PRO A 136 -9.17 39.35 10.88
N ASP A 137 -9.27 39.02 12.17
CA ASP A 137 -8.23 39.31 13.16
C ASP A 137 -7.72 38.04 13.86
N PRO A 138 -6.90 37.21 13.19
CA PRO A 138 -6.43 35.92 13.71
C PRO A 138 -5.54 36.01 14.97
N VAL A 139 -5.10 37.21 15.36
CA VAL A 139 -4.24 37.44 16.54
C VAL A 139 -5.06 37.88 17.76
N ASN A 140 -6.07 38.75 17.56
CA ASN A 140 -6.81 39.39 18.67
C ASN A 140 -8.21 38.80 18.89
N ASP A 141 -8.93 38.43 17.82
CA ASP A 141 -10.18 37.68 17.93
C ASP A 141 -10.20 36.49 16.95
N PRO A 142 -9.45 35.41 17.27
CA PRO A 142 -9.45 34.17 16.49
C PRO A 142 -10.78 33.40 16.57
N THR A 143 -11.85 34.01 17.11
CA THR A 143 -13.19 33.43 17.20
C THR A 143 -14.25 34.12 16.36
N LEU A 144 -13.96 35.25 15.71
CA LEU A 144 -14.86 35.93 14.78
C LEU A 144 -14.56 35.50 13.33
N ILE A 145 -15.53 34.95 12.61
CA ILE A 145 -15.43 34.67 11.17
C ILE A 145 -16.32 35.66 10.40
N ARG A 146 -15.77 36.23 9.32
CA ARG A 146 -16.52 37.03 8.35
C ARG A 146 -16.78 36.25 7.07
N GLY A 147 -17.94 36.49 6.47
CA GLY A 147 -18.31 36.00 5.16
C GLY A 147 -18.20 37.08 4.09
N VAL A 148 -18.19 36.64 2.83
CA VAL A 148 -18.34 37.47 1.63
C VAL A 148 -19.43 36.85 0.77
N GLY A 149 -20.57 37.53 0.63
CA GLY A 149 -21.73 36.98 -0.09
C GLY A 149 -22.39 35.80 0.62
N THR A 150 -22.43 35.86 1.96
CA THR A 150 -23.01 34.85 2.86
C THR A 150 -24.34 35.34 3.45
N ASP A 151 -25.16 34.42 3.94
CA ASP A 151 -26.41 34.73 4.66
C ASP A 151 -26.55 33.78 5.86
N PHE A 152 -25.71 33.99 6.89
CA PHE A 152 -25.61 33.09 8.03
C PHE A 152 -26.89 32.97 8.85
N GLU A 153 -27.78 33.97 8.82
CA GLU A 153 -29.07 33.92 9.52
C GLU A 153 -30.03 32.90 8.89
N LYS A 154 -29.84 32.52 7.62
CA LYS A 154 -30.66 31.52 6.91
C LYS A 154 -29.91 30.22 6.65
N ASP A 155 -28.60 30.27 6.41
CA ASP A 155 -27.79 29.09 6.08
C ASP A 155 -27.18 28.41 7.34
N ALA A 156 -27.15 29.06 8.52
CA ALA A 156 -26.52 28.54 9.74
C ALA A 156 -27.44 28.50 10.98
N GLU A 157 -27.04 27.68 11.96
CA GLU A 157 -27.74 27.51 13.25
C GLU A 157 -26.75 27.68 14.41
N VAL A 158 -27.21 28.21 15.55
CA VAL A 158 -26.43 28.25 16.80
C VAL A 158 -26.18 26.81 17.28
N GLY A 159 -24.92 26.47 17.57
CA GLY A 159 -24.51 25.09 17.86
C GLY A 159 -24.33 24.20 16.63
N GLY A 160 -24.56 24.71 15.41
CA GLY A 160 -24.17 24.04 14.16
C GLY A 160 -22.65 23.93 14.00
N MET A 161 -22.20 23.19 12.98
CA MET A 161 -20.77 23.05 12.68
C MET A 161 -20.43 23.58 11.28
N LEU A 162 -19.34 24.36 11.23
CA LEU A 162 -18.71 24.83 10.00
C LEU A 162 -17.53 23.92 9.65
N PHE A 163 -17.42 23.50 8.38
CA PHE A 163 -16.34 22.64 7.87
C PHE A 163 -15.54 23.34 6.78
N LEU A 164 -14.22 23.36 6.95
CA LEU A 164 -13.26 23.82 5.95
C LEU A 164 -12.95 22.72 4.89
N PRO A 165 -12.49 23.09 3.69
CA PRO A 165 -12.23 22.13 2.62
C PRO A 165 -10.97 21.29 2.91
N SER A 166 -11.05 19.98 2.70
CA SER A 166 -9.92 19.08 2.96
C SER A 166 -8.87 19.15 1.84
N ALA A 167 -7.58 19.16 2.20
CA ALA A 167 -6.47 19.10 1.26
C ALA A 167 -6.03 17.64 1.00
N LYS A 168 -5.17 17.42 0.00
CA LYS A 168 -4.60 16.09 -0.27
C LYS A 168 -3.73 15.63 0.90
N GLY A 169 -4.25 14.72 1.72
CA GLY A 169 -3.54 14.14 2.87
C GLY A 169 -3.87 14.77 4.23
N GLN A 170 -4.66 15.84 4.28
CA GLN A 170 -5.09 16.49 5.53
C GLN A 170 -6.60 16.74 5.53
N SER A 171 -7.28 16.24 6.56
CA SER A 171 -8.70 16.51 6.80
C SER A 171 -8.94 18.00 7.03
N GLY A 172 -10.03 18.53 6.47
CA GLY A 172 -10.45 19.90 6.75
C GLY A 172 -11.00 20.03 8.17
N THR A 173 -10.60 21.07 8.89
CA THR A 173 -11.02 21.32 10.27
C THR A 173 -12.52 21.65 10.34
N SER A 174 -13.18 21.15 11.39
CA SER A 174 -14.57 21.44 11.74
C SER A 174 -14.64 22.26 13.03
N VAL A 175 -15.50 23.28 13.09
CA VAL A 175 -15.61 24.19 14.23
C VAL A 175 -17.08 24.45 14.59
N ASP A 176 -17.41 24.40 15.89
CA ASP A 176 -18.75 24.69 16.40
C ASP A 176 -19.06 26.21 16.34
N ILE A 177 -20.27 26.56 15.90
CA ILE A 177 -20.78 27.94 15.92
C ILE A 177 -21.34 28.24 17.32
N ALA A 178 -20.82 29.29 17.96
CA ALA A 178 -21.24 29.72 19.30
C ALA A 178 -22.35 30.77 19.28
N LYS A 179 -22.30 31.73 18.34
CA LYS A 179 -23.33 32.77 18.15
C LYS A 179 -23.32 33.28 16.71
N ILE A 180 -24.49 33.56 16.15
CA ILE A 180 -24.64 34.33 14.91
C ILE A 180 -24.78 35.81 15.29
N LEU A 181 -24.03 36.68 14.62
CA LEU A 181 -23.98 38.13 14.90
C LEU A 181 -24.67 38.97 13.83
N GLY A 182 -24.75 38.46 12.60
CA GLY A 182 -25.52 39.01 11.49
C GLY A 182 -25.41 38.13 10.24
N PRO A 183 -25.88 38.57 9.06
CA PRO A 183 -25.83 37.77 7.82
C PRO A 183 -24.40 37.47 7.33
N GLU A 184 -23.42 38.31 7.66
CA GLU A 184 -22.00 38.16 7.27
C GLU A 184 -21.04 37.90 8.44
N GLU A 185 -21.53 37.79 9.68
CA GLU A 185 -20.69 37.57 10.87
C GLU A 185 -21.18 36.43 11.78
N ILE A 186 -20.27 35.50 12.10
CA ILE A 186 -20.50 34.44 13.09
C ILE A 186 -19.32 34.32 14.06
N ARG A 187 -19.62 33.97 15.31
CA ARG A 187 -18.62 33.67 16.34
C ARG A 187 -18.56 32.16 16.58
N ILE A 188 -17.36 31.59 16.50
CA ILE A 188 -17.07 30.18 16.73
C ILE A 188 -16.64 29.89 18.18
N LYS A 189 -16.87 28.66 18.64
CA LYS A 189 -16.71 28.26 20.06
C LYS A 189 -15.27 28.02 20.50
N ARG A 190 -14.37 27.78 19.55
CA ARG A 190 -12.92 27.58 19.73
C ARG A 190 -12.22 28.10 18.48
N ALA A 191 -11.00 28.62 18.61
CA ALA A 191 -10.19 29.00 17.45
C ALA A 191 -9.91 27.80 16.52
N PRO A 192 -9.78 27.99 15.20
CA PRO A 192 -9.39 26.93 14.28
C PRO A 192 -7.96 26.47 14.56
N GLN A 193 -7.74 25.18 14.71
CA GLN A 193 -6.41 24.60 14.98
C GLN A 193 -5.79 23.97 13.72
N GLY A 194 -4.46 24.00 13.67
CA GLY A 194 -3.62 23.40 12.63
C GLY A 194 -3.37 24.30 11.42
N LYS A 195 -2.15 24.25 10.89
CA LYS A 195 -1.66 25.09 9.78
C LYS A 195 -2.66 25.25 8.62
N LEU A 196 -3.22 24.15 8.13
CA LEU A 196 -4.12 24.15 6.96
C LEU A 196 -5.35 25.05 7.15
N ALA A 197 -5.98 25.02 8.32
CA ALA A 197 -7.18 25.80 8.59
C ALA A 197 -6.88 27.31 8.59
N MET A 198 -5.75 27.70 9.19
CA MET A 198 -5.33 29.09 9.28
C MET A 198 -4.84 29.63 7.93
N VAL A 199 -4.12 28.84 7.13
CA VAL A 199 -3.78 29.16 5.73
C VAL A 199 -5.07 29.36 4.90
N GLN A 200 -6.07 28.49 5.07
CA GLN A 200 -7.36 28.58 4.37
C GLN A 200 -8.25 29.73 4.81
N LEU A 201 -8.09 30.27 6.03
CA LEU A 201 -8.91 31.37 6.53
C LEU A 201 -8.24 32.74 6.42
N THR A 202 -6.91 32.80 6.26
CA THR A 202 -6.16 34.07 6.19
C THR A 202 -5.42 34.29 4.86
N GLY A 203 -5.22 33.25 4.05
CA GLY A 203 -4.45 33.33 2.81
C GLY A 203 -2.93 33.54 3.02
N ARG A 204 -2.43 33.36 4.25
CA ARG A 204 -1.02 33.55 4.63
C ARG A 204 -0.23 32.25 4.69
N ASP A 205 1.09 32.38 4.53
CA ASP A 205 2.06 31.28 4.57
C ASP A 205 2.91 31.24 5.87
N ASP A 206 2.87 32.33 6.67
CA ASP A 206 3.71 32.58 7.87
C ASP A 206 3.21 31.89 9.16
N ILE A 207 2.63 30.71 9.02
CA ILE A 207 1.95 29.95 10.07
C ILE A 207 2.77 28.70 10.44
N ASP A 208 2.85 28.42 11.75
CA ASP A 208 3.53 27.25 12.32
C ASP A 208 2.74 25.94 12.16
N GLY A 209 3.18 24.85 12.81
CA GLY A 209 2.48 23.56 12.76
C GLY A 209 1.14 23.54 13.52
N GLU A 210 1.04 24.29 14.61
CA GLU A 210 -0.11 24.31 15.53
C GLU A 210 -1.23 25.26 15.06
N GLY A 211 -0.87 26.28 14.27
CA GLY A 211 -1.77 27.31 13.75
C GLY A 211 -1.45 28.74 14.22
N LYS A 212 -0.34 28.97 14.93
CA LYS A 212 0.06 30.32 15.36
C LYS A 212 0.77 31.06 14.22
N ILE A 213 0.59 32.37 14.17
CA ILE A 213 1.24 33.28 13.21
C ILE A 213 2.61 33.68 13.74
N MET A 214 3.67 33.51 12.94
CA MET A 214 5.04 33.83 13.34
C MET A 214 5.35 35.34 13.34
N ASN A 215 4.59 36.16 12.60
CA ASN A 215 4.75 37.62 12.52
C ASN A 215 3.55 38.38 13.13
N PRO A 216 3.51 38.66 14.44
CA PRO A 216 2.37 39.34 15.08
C PRO A 216 2.17 40.81 14.66
N GLN A 217 3.13 41.43 13.97
CA GLN A 217 3.03 42.84 13.56
C GLN A 217 2.06 43.07 12.39
N ARG A 218 1.87 42.11 11.47
CA ARG A 218 0.88 42.24 10.39
C ARG A 218 -0.48 41.75 10.88
N ARG A 219 -1.48 42.62 10.87
CA ARG A 219 -2.89 42.33 11.18
C ARG A 219 -3.66 41.99 9.89
N GLY A 220 -4.87 41.43 9.98
CA GLY A 220 -5.68 41.08 8.79
C GLY A 220 -5.34 39.75 8.08
N PRO A 221 -6.16 39.29 7.13
CA PRO A 221 -5.77 38.30 6.11
C PRO A 221 -4.70 38.87 5.16
N ARG A 222 -4.28 38.10 4.15
CA ARG A 222 -3.41 38.59 3.06
C ARG A 222 -4.14 39.61 2.19
N ASP A 223 -3.45 40.66 1.77
CA ASP A 223 -4.00 41.69 0.88
C ASP A 223 -4.55 41.07 -0.42
N GLY A 224 -5.81 41.37 -0.74
CA GLY A 224 -6.53 40.78 -1.89
C GLY A 224 -7.08 39.36 -1.67
N TYR A 225 -7.14 38.85 -0.44
CA TYR A 225 -7.69 37.52 -0.16
C TYR A 225 -9.22 37.52 0.07
N GLU A 226 -9.97 37.02 -0.92
CA GLU A 226 -11.44 36.96 -0.91
C GLU A 226 -12.05 35.83 -0.03
N GLY A 227 -11.22 34.96 0.57
CA GLY A 227 -11.66 33.88 1.45
C GLY A 227 -11.76 32.48 0.81
N THR A 228 -12.27 31.53 1.60
CA THR A 228 -12.37 30.09 1.26
C THR A 228 -13.81 29.59 1.19
N LYS A 229 -14.08 28.63 0.29
CA LYS A 229 -15.37 27.90 0.20
C LYS A 229 -15.51 26.90 1.33
N TYR A 230 -16.68 26.88 1.97
CA TYR A 230 -16.94 26.15 3.21
C TYR A 230 -18.24 25.32 3.14
N LYS A 231 -18.52 24.55 4.19
CA LYS A 231 -19.78 23.81 4.35
C LYS A 231 -20.36 24.07 5.74
N ILE A 232 -21.68 24.14 5.84
CA ILE A 232 -22.39 24.20 7.12
C ILE A 232 -23.12 22.89 7.35
N ALA A 233 -23.19 22.46 8.61
CA ALA A 233 -24.12 21.46 9.10
C ALA A 233 -24.99 22.04 10.22
N PRO A 234 -26.28 21.70 10.27
CA PRO A 234 -27.18 22.11 11.36
C PRO A 234 -26.73 21.49 12.70
N HIS A 235 -27.24 22.04 13.80
CA HIS A 235 -27.14 21.37 15.08
C HIS A 235 -27.86 20.02 15.02
N ILE A 236 -27.40 19.05 15.82
CA ILE A 236 -28.09 17.77 15.98
C ILE A 236 -28.12 17.48 17.47
N ASP A 237 -29.28 17.68 18.07
CA ASP A 237 -29.57 17.09 19.36
C ASP A 237 -29.51 15.56 19.23
N GLN A 238 -28.89 14.92 20.21
CA GLN A 238 -28.75 13.47 20.31
C GLN A 238 -29.47 12.93 21.56
N SER A 239 -30.13 13.79 22.35
CA SER A 239 -30.78 13.42 23.60
C SER A 239 -31.82 12.31 23.42
N GLU A 240 -32.70 12.40 22.42
CA GLU A 240 -33.65 11.34 22.06
C GLU A 240 -32.96 9.99 21.80
N VAL A 241 -31.79 10.02 21.15
CA VAL A 241 -31.01 8.82 20.77
C VAL A 241 -30.34 8.21 22.00
N TYR A 242 -29.84 9.01 22.93
CA TYR A 242 -29.30 8.52 24.20
C TYR A 242 -30.42 7.98 25.11
N GLN A 243 -31.56 8.68 25.23
CA GLN A 243 -32.74 8.18 25.96
C GLN A 243 -33.19 6.80 25.47
N ALA A 244 -33.37 6.63 24.16
CA ALA A 244 -33.75 5.33 23.57
C ALA A 244 -32.72 4.20 23.82
N ILE A 245 -31.49 4.54 24.22
CA ILE A 245 -30.43 3.58 24.59
C ILE A 245 -30.46 3.32 26.09
N PHE A 246 -30.68 4.35 26.92
CA PHE A 246 -30.87 4.21 28.37
C PHE A 246 -32.09 3.33 28.67
N ASP A 247 -33.25 3.63 28.06
CA ASP A 247 -34.48 2.84 28.17
C ASP A 247 -34.21 1.35 27.84
N ARG A 248 -33.51 1.09 26.73
CA ARG A 248 -33.21 -0.25 26.25
C ARG A 248 -32.26 -1.03 27.16
N LEU A 249 -31.32 -0.35 27.82
CA LEU A 249 -30.41 -0.96 28.79
C LEU A 249 -31.08 -1.14 30.15
N GLN A 250 -31.91 -0.20 30.62
CA GLN A 250 -32.71 -0.39 31.85
C GLN A 250 -33.68 -1.59 31.71
N ASN A 251 -34.26 -1.79 30.52
CA ASN A 251 -35.07 -2.97 30.19
C ASN A 251 -34.26 -4.28 29.98
N GLY A 252 -32.98 -4.35 30.40
CA GLY A 252 -32.15 -5.57 30.35
C GLY A 252 -31.71 -6.00 28.94
N GLY A 253 -31.85 -5.12 27.95
CA GLY A 253 -31.52 -5.37 26.54
C GLY A 253 -30.02 -5.35 26.23
N CYS A 254 -29.69 -5.48 24.95
CA CYS A 254 -28.31 -5.36 24.47
C CYS A 254 -28.16 -4.32 23.37
N VAL A 255 -27.19 -3.43 23.53
CA VAL A 255 -26.79 -2.42 22.55
C VAL A 255 -25.37 -2.72 22.08
N GLY A 256 -25.11 -2.57 20.79
CA GLY A 256 -23.78 -2.77 20.20
C GLY A 256 -23.27 -1.54 19.45
N ILE A 257 -22.01 -1.16 19.71
CA ILE A 257 -21.34 -0.01 19.13
C ILE A 257 -19.95 -0.35 18.56
N PHE A 258 -19.62 0.26 17.43
CA PHE A 258 -18.26 0.32 16.88
C PHE A 258 -17.66 1.70 17.24
N PRO A 259 -16.83 1.83 18.31
CA PRO A 259 -16.41 3.10 18.89
C PRO A 259 -15.59 4.00 17.95
N GLU A 260 -14.82 3.41 17.03
CA GLU A 260 -14.08 4.09 15.95
C GLU A 260 -15.04 4.95 15.09
N GLY A 261 -16.30 4.50 15.00
CA GLY A 261 -17.40 5.23 14.36
C GLY A 261 -17.35 5.26 12.83
N GLY A 262 -16.40 4.61 12.18
CA GLY A 262 -16.35 4.49 10.72
C GLY A 262 -15.38 3.39 10.27
N SER A 263 -15.77 2.63 9.26
CA SER A 263 -15.02 1.44 8.83
C SER A 263 -13.75 1.77 8.04
N HIS A 264 -12.69 0.97 8.24
CA HIS A 264 -11.35 1.23 7.67
C HIS A 264 -10.52 -0.02 7.36
N ASP A 265 -9.46 0.19 6.57
CA ASP A 265 -8.50 -0.85 6.17
C ASP A 265 -7.21 -0.89 7.03
N ARG A 266 -7.14 -0.06 8.09
CA ARG A 266 -5.95 0.07 8.96
C ARG A 266 -5.73 -1.20 9.81
N THR A 267 -4.48 -1.45 10.19
CA THR A 267 -4.05 -2.53 11.09
C THR A 267 -4.05 -2.12 12.57
N GLU A 268 -4.20 -0.83 12.84
CA GLU A 268 -4.38 -0.27 14.18
C GLU A 268 -5.86 0.03 14.46
N LEU A 269 -6.21 0.08 15.75
CA LEU A 269 -7.47 0.66 16.22
C LEU A 269 -7.46 2.17 16.03
N LEU A 270 -8.58 2.77 15.61
CA LEU A 270 -8.74 4.23 15.67
C LEU A 270 -9.11 4.70 17.10
N PRO A 271 -8.82 5.96 17.46
CA PRO A 271 -9.24 6.54 18.73
C PRO A 271 -10.74 6.39 18.97
N LEU A 272 -11.10 5.95 20.19
CA LEU A 272 -12.47 5.65 20.57
C LEU A 272 -13.28 6.93 20.79
N LYS A 273 -14.57 6.92 20.40
CA LYS A 273 -15.45 8.07 20.59
C LYS A 273 -16.20 7.99 21.92
N ALA A 274 -16.27 9.14 22.61
CA ALA A 274 -16.91 9.33 23.92
C ALA A 274 -18.34 8.79 24.05
N GLY A 275 -19.06 8.59 22.93
CA GLY A 275 -20.40 7.99 22.93
C GLY A 275 -20.49 6.67 23.71
N VAL A 276 -19.46 5.81 23.73
CA VAL A 276 -19.50 4.57 24.54
C VAL A 276 -19.61 4.88 26.03
N ALA A 277 -18.72 5.73 26.55
CA ALA A 277 -18.69 6.10 27.95
C ALA A 277 -19.92 6.92 28.35
N ILE A 278 -20.40 7.81 27.47
CA ILE A 278 -21.64 8.58 27.67
C ILE A 278 -22.86 7.65 27.79
N MET A 279 -22.96 6.60 26.95
CA MET A 279 -24.06 5.63 27.06
C MET A 279 -23.97 4.83 28.35
N ALA A 280 -22.78 4.36 28.73
CA ALA A 280 -22.60 3.54 29.94
C ALA A 280 -22.84 4.35 31.22
N LEU A 281 -22.13 5.48 31.41
CA LEU A 281 -22.29 6.36 32.56
C LEU A 281 -23.68 7.00 32.60
N GLY A 282 -24.25 7.37 31.46
CA GLY A 282 -25.61 7.92 31.38
C GLY A 282 -26.70 6.92 31.78
N THR A 283 -26.54 5.63 31.44
CA THR A 283 -27.46 4.57 31.90
C THR A 283 -27.35 4.41 33.42
N LEU A 284 -26.13 4.26 33.93
CA LEU A 284 -25.85 4.09 35.36
C LEU A 284 -26.19 5.34 36.19
N ALA A 285 -26.22 6.52 35.58
CA ALA A 285 -26.65 7.75 36.23
C ALA A 285 -28.18 7.84 36.40
N GLN A 286 -28.96 7.11 35.59
CA GLN A 286 -30.41 7.00 35.74
C GLN A 286 -30.81 5.80 36.63
N ASP A 287 -30.11 4.67 36.49
CA ASP A 287 -30.25 3.51 37.37
C ASP A 287 -28.86 2.93 37.74
N PRO A 288 -28.31 3.29 38.91
CA PRO A 288 -27.04 2.77 39.41
C PRO A 288 -27.03 1.25 39.67
N ASN A 289 -28.20 0.62 39.76
CA ASN A 289 -28.35 -0.80 40.10
C ASN A 289 -28.76 -1.68 38.90
N CYS A 290 -28.85 -1.13 37.68
CA CYS A 290 -29.22 -1.90 36.47
C CYS A 290 -28.25 -3.05 36.12
N GLY A 291 -27.05 -3.10 36.72
CA GLY A 291 -26.09 -4.18 36.53
C GLY A 291 -25.43 -4.21 35.15
N LEU A 292 -25.28 -3.04 34.50
CA LEU A 292 -24.72 -2.90 33.16
C LEU A 292 -23.28 -3.43 33.07
N LYS A 293 -23.08 -4.42 32.18
CA LYS A 293 -21.77 -4.98 31.85
C LYS A 293 -21.32 -4.54 30.46
N ILE A 294 -20.06 -4.14 30.33
CA ILE A 294 -19.41 -3.82 29.05
C ILE A 294 -18.68 -5.07 28.57
N VAL A 295 -18.89 -5.46 27.30
CA VAL A 295 -18.23 -6.61 26.68
C VAL A 295 -17.43 -6.16 25.45
N PRO A 296 -16.09 -6.19 25.48
CA PRO A 296 -15.26 -5.93 24.31
C PRO A 296 -15.30 -7.12 23.34
N VAL A 297 -15.32 -6.84 22.03
CA VAL A 297 -15.41 -7.85 20.97
C VAL A 297 -14.41 -7.59 19.84
N GLY A 298 -13.49 -8.53 19.64
CA GLY A 298 -12.43 -8.49 18.65
C GLY A 298 -12.85 -9.10 17.30
N MET A 299 -12.98 -8.25 16.28
CA MET A 299 -13.42 -8.61 14.92
C MET A 299 -12.23 -8.98 14.02
N ASN A 300 -11.65 -10.16 14.26
CA ASN A 300 -10.37 -10.57 13.68
C ASN A 300 -10.54 -11.24 12.29
N TYR A 301 -10.49 -10.45 11.22
CA TYR A 301 -10.58 -10.91 9.84
C TYR A 301 -9.22 -11.27 9.21
N PHE A 302 -9.10 -12.46 8.62
CA PHE A 302 -7.90 -12.81 7.85
C PHE A 302 -7.79 -11.99 6.55
N HIS A 303 -8.90 -11.82 5.82
CA HIS A 303 -8.96 -11.15 4.52
C HIS A 303 -10.38 -10.58 4.26
N ALA A 304 -10.85 -9.66 5.12
CA ALA A 304 -12.21 -9.09 5.11
C ALA A 304 -12.88 -8.94 3.71
N HIS A 305 -12.21 -8.23 2.79
CA HIS A 305 -12.71 -7.94 1.44
C HIS A 305 -12.73 -9.13 0.45
N LYS A 306 -12.16 -10.29 0.77
CA LYS A 306 -12.06 -11.44 -0.14
C LYS A 306 -13.22 -12.42 0.09
N PHE A 307 -13.80 -12.89 -1.00
CA PHE A 307 -14.75 -14.00 -1.01
C PHE A 307 -14.08 -15.30 -0.55
N ARG A 308 -14.81 -16.14 0.18
CA ARG A 308 -14.32 -17.34 0.90
C ARG A 308 -13.14 -17.05 1.85
N SER A 309 -13.08 -15.84 2.42
CA SER A 309 -12.19 -15.52 3.54
C SER A 309 -12.70 -16.15 4.85
N ARG A 310 -11.96 -15.96 5.95
CA ARG A 310 -12.35 -16.44 7.29
C ARG A 310 -12.33 -15.30 8.29
N ALA A 311 -13.19 -15.40 9.30
CA ALA A 311 -13.28 -14.47 10.41
C ALA A 311 -13.22 -15.22 11.74
N VAL A 312 -12.72 -14.54 12.78
CA VAL A 312 -12.82 -14.97 14.18
C VAL A 312 -13.42 -13.80 14.97
N VAL A 313 -14.45 -14.08 15.78
CA VAL A 313 -15.10 -13.11 16.66
C VAL A 313 -14.70 -13.47 18.09
N GLU A 314 -13.89 -12.65 18.74
CA GLU A 314 -13.37 -12.92 20.09
C GLU A 314 -14.06 -12.05 21.14
N PHE A 315 -14.85 -12.67 22.02
CA PHE A 315 -15.51 -12.02 23.14
C PHE A 315 -14.56 -12.00 24.34
N GLY A 316 -14.29 -10.81 24.88
CA GLY A 316 -13.41 -10.63 26.03
C GLY A 316 -14.06 -11.01 27.36
N ALA A 317 -13.44 -10.62 28.47
CA ALA A 317 -14.11 -10.66 29.77
C ALA A 317 -15.14 -9.52 29.85
N PRO A 318 -16.36 -9.75 30.35
CA PRO A 318 -17.26 -8.66 30.74
C PRO A 318 -16.63 -7.91 31.91
N PHE A 319 -16.75 -6.58 31.92
CA PHE A 319 -16.40 -5.74 33.06
C PHE A 319 -17.53 -4.77 33.41
N GLU A 320 -17.54 -4.33 34.66
CA GLU A 320 -18.49 -3.34 35.19
C GLU A 320 -17.79 -1.98 35.31
N VAL A 321 -18.57 -0.90 35.31
CA VAL A 321 -18.04 0.45 35.48
C VAL A 321 -17.80 0.71 36.99
N PRO A 322 -16.60 1.10 37.43
CA PRO A 322 -16.34 1.45 38.83
C PRO A 322 -17.25 2.58 39.32
N ARG A 323 -17.76 2.47 40.55
CA ARG A 323 -18.66 3.48 41.15
C ARG A 323 -18.01 4.87 41.23
N GLU A 324 -16.71 4.92 41.49
CA GLU A 324 -15.90 6.15 41.48
C GLU A 324 -16.08 6.97 40.19
N LEU A 325 -16.15 6.33 39.01
CA LEU A 325 -16.37 7.01 37.73
C LEU A 325 -17.81 7.52 37.58
N LEU A 326 -18.79 6.83 38.18
CA LEU A 326 -20.17 7.29 38.24
C LEU A 326 -20.31 8.52 39.16
N ASP A 327 -19.65 8.49 40.32
CA ASP A 327 -19.63 9.59 41.28
C ASP A 327 -18.94 10.84 40.68
N MET A 328 -17.81 10.67 39.99
CA MET A 328 -17.18 11.75 39.21
C MET A 328 -18.11 12.30 38.10
N TYR A 329 -18.86 11.44 37.42
CA TYR A 329 -19.81 11.86 36.37
C TYR A 329 -21.01 12.65 36.93
N MET A 330 -21.44 12.34 38.16
CA MET A 330 -22.46 13.10 38.89
C MET A 330 -21.91 14.42 39.44
N ASN A 331 -20.73 14.39 40.05
CA ASN A 331 -20.04 15.53 40.68
C ASN A 331 -19.39 16.49 39.65
N ASN A 332 -20.03 16.64 38.49
CA ASN A 332 -19.69 17.54 37.38
C ASN A 332 -18.33 17.30 36.69
N GLN A 333 -17.50 16.35 37.15
CA GLN A 333 -16.22 15.93 36.56
C GLN A 333 -16.41 14.98 35.34
N ARG A 334 -17.43 15.25 34.53
CA ARG A 334 -17.90 14.36 33.45
C ARG A 334 -16.86 14.02 32.41
N ARG A 335 -15.91 14.93 32.12
CA ARG A 335 -14.87 14.69 31.10
C ARG A 335 -13.88 13.63 31.52
N ASP A 336 -13.48 13.65 32.79
CA ASP A 336 -12.39 12.82 33.30
C ASP A 336 -12.90 11.40 33.57
N ALA A 337 -14.13 11.27 34.07
CA ALA A 337 -14.89 10.01 34.11
C ALA A 337 -15.07 9.38 32.71
N ILE A 338 -15.41 10.18 31.70
CA ILE A 338 -15.51 9.73 30.30
C ILE A 338 -14.14 9.28 29.78
N GLY A 339 -13.06 10.02 30.06
CA GLY A 339 -11.70 9.68 29.65
C GLY A 339 -11.26 8.33 30.21
N GLN A 340 -11.28 8.18 31.52
CA GLN A 340 -10.88 6.93 32.19
C GLN A 340 -11.69 5.71 31.70
N LEU A 341 -13.01 5.86 31.50
CA LEU A 341 -13.83 4.76 30.97
C LEU A 341 -13.54 4.46 29.49
N LEU A 342 -13.17 5.45 28.68
CA LEU A 342 -12.67 5.19 27.31
C LEU A 342 -11.34 4.44 27.32
N ASP A 343 -10.43 4.76 28.24
CA ASP A 343 -9.14 4.09 28.35
C ASP A 343 -9.31 2.63 28.84
N MET A 344 -10.20 2.38 29.80
CA MET A 344 -10.63 1.01 30.17
C MET A 344 -11.20 0.26 28.95
N CYS A 345 -12.08 0.91 28.17
CA CYS A 345 -12.61 0.33 26.94
C CYS A 345 -11.48 0.03 25.94
N TRP A 346 -10.50 0.93 25.75
CA TRP A 346 -9.39 0.76 24.81
C TRP A 346 -8.44 -0.37 25.21
N GLN A 347 -8.11 -0.49 26.50
CA GLN A 347 -7.31 -1.60 27.03
C GLN A 347 -8.04 -2.94 26.83
N SER A 348 -9.34 -2.98 27.15
CA SER A 348 -10.16 -4.19 27.02
C SER A 348 -10.38 -4.63 25.57
N LEU A 349 -10.47 -3.69 24.62
CA LEU A 349 -10.51 -3.96 23.17
C LEU A 349 -9.15 -4.45 22.65
N SER A 350 -8.06 -3.76 23.02
CA SER A 350 -6.70 -4.14 22.64
C SER A 350 -6.36 -5.56 23.12
N ALA A 351 -6.96 -6.01 24.23
CA ALA A 351 -6.85 -7.37 24.71
C ALA A 351 -7.53 -8.44 23.82
N VAL A 352 -8.45 -8.08 22.92
CA VAL A 352 -9.15 -9.01 21.99
C VAL A 352 -8.86 -8.78 20.50
N THR A 353 -8.14 -7.71 20.14
CA THR A 353 -7.80 -7.38 18.74
C THR A 353 -6.32 -7.56 18.43
N VAL A 354 -5.99 -8.10 17.25
CA VAL A 354 -4.61 -8.09 16.74
C VAL A 354 -4.30 -6.73 16.10
N SER A 355 -3.87 -5.76 16.93
CA SER A 355 -3.39 -4.45 16.48
C SER A 355 -1.90 -4.50 16.14
N THR A 356 -1.48 -3.82 15.07
CA THR A 356 -0.06 -3.64 14.69
C THR A 356 0.10 -2.33 13.90
N ALA A 357 1.16 -1.55 14.18
CA ALA A 357 1.44 -0.29 13.49
C ALA A 357 1.43 -0.44 11.95
N ASP A 358 2.26 -1.34 11.41
CA ASP A 358 2.41 -1.52 9.97
C ASP A 358 1.84 -2.84 9.43
N TYR A 359 1.38 -2.79 8.18
CA TYR A 359 1.01 -3.99 7.43
C TYR A 359 2.20 -4.97 7.25
N ASP A 360 3.42 -4.48 7.04
CA ASP A 360 4.59 -5.35 6.90
C ASP A 360 5.01 -5.98 8.23
N THR A 361 4.82 -5.27 9.35
CA THR A 361 4.91 -5.81 10.72
C THR A 361 3.90 -6.93 10.94
N LEU A 362 2.64 -6.75 10.52
CA LEU A 362 1.63 -7.81 10.57
C LEU A 362 2.01 -9.03 9.72
N MET A 363 2.58 -8.84 8.53
CA MET A 363 3.04 -9.93 7.68
C MET A 363 4.24 -10.68 8.29
N LEU A 364 5.12 -9.96 9.00
CA LEU A 364 6.29 -10.51 9.69
C LEU A 364 5.90 -11.32 10.93
N ILE A 365 5.00 -10.80 11.78
CA ILE A 365 4.41 -11.55 12.90
C ILE A 365 3.72 -12.83 12.39
N GLN A 366 2.96 -12.71 11.29
CA GLN A 366 2.37 -13.87 10.61
C GLN A 366 3.40 -14.80 9.95
N ALA A 367 4.66 -14.42 9.80
CA ALA A 367 5.75 -15.26 9.32
C ALA A 367 6.48 -15.97 10.48
N CYS A 368 6.87 -15.25 11.53
CA CYS A 368 7.42 -15.85 12.76
C CYS A 368 6.48 -16.92 13.33
N ARG A 369 5.16 -16.64 13.36
CA ARG A 369 4.16 -17.65 13.74
C ARG A 369 4.15 -18.89 12.84
N ARG A 370 4.44 -18.79 11.54
CA ARG A 370 4.50 -19.98 10.64
C ARG A 370 5.72 -20.85 10.93
N LEU A 371 6.81 -20.25 11.38
CA LEU A 371 8.03 -20.94 11.81
C LEU A 371 7.79 -21.62 13.16
N TYR A 372 7.32 -20.89 14.18
CA TYR A 372 7.04 -21.43 15.51
C TYR A 372 6.01 -22.57 15.51
N VAL A 373 4.92 -22.46 14.72
CA VAL A 373 3.86 -23.49 14.65
C VAL A 373 4.21 -24.62 13.66
N THR A 374 5.50 -24.94 13.46
CA THR A 374 5.93 -25.98 12.51
C THR A 374 5.37 -27.36 12.90
N GLY A 375 4.78 -28.06 11.92
CA GLY A 375 4.30 -29.44 12.07
C GLY A 375 2.95 -29.63 12.78
N LYS A 376 2.46 -28.65 13.55
CA LYS A 376 1.22 -28.76 14.35
C LYS A 376 0.04 -28.05 13.68
N LYS A 377 -1.15 -28.66 13.68
CA LYS A 377 -2.40 -28.05 13.19
C LYS A 377 -3.14 -27.38 14.34
N VAL A 378 -2.93 -26.07 14.52
CA VAL A 378 -3.63 -25.27 15.54
C VAL A 378 -5.02 -24.81 15.08
N PRO A 379 -6.01 -24.70 15.98
CA PRO A 379 -7.30 -24.04 15.72
C PRO A 379 -7.16 -22.56 15.32
N LEU A 380 -8.14 -22.04 14.58
CA LEU A 380 -8.18 -20.62 14.18
C LEU A 380 -8.26 -19.65 15.37
N PRO A 381 -9.04 -19.91 16.44
CA PRO A 381 -8.95 -19.18 17.72
C PRO A 381 -7.52 -19.04 18.25
N THR A 382 -6.74 -20.12 18.26
CA THR A 382 -5.35 -20.13 18.74
C THR A 382 -4.38 -19.40 17.80
N VAL A 383 -4.67 -19.35 16.50
CA VAL A 383 -3.90 -18.55 15.51
C VAL A 383 -4.01 -17.06 15.78
N VAL A 384 -5.19 -16.57 16.15
CA VAL A 384 -5.43 -15.15 16.46
C VAL A 384 -4.73 -14.77 17.77
N GLU A 385 -4.95 -15.54 18.83
CA GLU A 385 -4.28 -15.33 20.13
C GLU A 385 -2.74 -15.36 20.01
N LEU A 386 -2.18 -16.26 19.21
CA LEU A 386 -0.73 -16.33 19.01
C LEU A 386 -0.20 -15.15 18.16
N ASN A 387 -0.96 -14.64 17.18
CA ASN A 387 -0.62 -13.36 16.54
C ASN A 387 -0.66 -12.20 17.57
N ARG A 388 -1.65 -12.19 18.49
CA ARG A 388 -1.83 -11.14 19.51
C ARG A 388 -0.64 -11.08 20.46
N ARG A 389 -0.23 -12.23 21.03
CA ARG A 389 0.96 -12.29 21.92
C ARG A 389 2.25 -11.87 21.21
N LEU A 390 2.47 -12.36 19.98
CA LEU A 390 3.63 -11.96 19.17
C LEU A 390 3.61 -10.47 18.79
N ALA A 391 2.44 -9.86 18.60
CA ALA A 391 2.31 -8.42 18.39
C ALA A 391 2.65 -7.63 19.65
N VAL A 392 2.11 -8.00 20.82
CA VAL A 392 2.42 -7.35 22.11
C VAL A 392 3.91 -7.48 22.46
N GLY A 393 4.50 -8.66 22.28
CA GLY A 393 5.93 -8.88 22.48
C GLY A 393 6.79 -8.03 21.55
N PHE A 394 6.45 -8.00 20.25
CA PHE A 394 7.15 -7.14 19.29
C PHE A 394 7.02 -5.65 19.61
N SER A 395 5.85 -5.17 20.06
CA SER A 395 5.66 -3.78 20.46
C SER A 395 6.44 -3.39 21.73
N LYS A 396 6.73 -4.34 22.62
CA LYS A 396 7.54 -4.11 23.84
C LYS A 396 9.05 -4.19 23.59
N LEU A 397 9.50 -5.17 22.80
CA LEU A 397 10.92 -5.48 22.57
C LEU A 397 11.34 -5.15 21.13
N LYS A 398 10.80 -4.08 20.56
CA LYS A 398 11.04 -3.65 19.18
C LYS A 398 12.53 -3.37 18.91
N ASP A 399 13.21 -2.84 19.91
CA ASP A 399 14.54 -2.25 19.80
C ASP A 399 15.66 -3.21 20.31
N ASP A 400 15.31 -4.45 20.68
CA ASP A 400 16.27 -5.51 21.02
C ASP A 400 17.02 -6.00 19.76
N PRO A 401 18.37 -5.97 19.72
CA PRO A 401 19.15 -6.45 18.58
C PRO A 401 18.90 -7.92 18.21
N ARG A 402 18.53 -8.79 19.17
CA ARG A 402 18.16 -10.20 18.90
C ARG A 402 16.92 -10.27 18.02
N ILE A 403 15.89 -9.50 18.38
CA ILE A 403 14.64 -9.41 17.64
C ILE A 403 14.87 -8.73 16.28
N ILE A 404 15.63 -7.64 16.22
CA ILE A 404 15.97 -6.96 14.95
C ILE A 404 16.64 -7.92 13.97
N LYS A 405 17.61 -8.74 14.41
CA LYS A 405 18.25 -9.78 13.58
C LYS A 405 17.23 -10.80 13.05
N VAL A 406 16.46 -11.41 13.93
CA VAL A 406 15.45 -12.44 13.56
C VAL A 406 14.39 -11.85 12.62
N MET A 407 13.94 -10.61 12.86
CA MET A 407 13.03 -9.89 11.98
C MET A 407 13.61 -9.72 10.57
N GLU A 408 14.86 -9.31 10.46
CA GLU A 408 15.50 -9.05 9.17
C GLU A 408 15.68 -10.36 8.38
N ASP A 409 16.06 -11.44 9.04
CA ASP A 409 16.24 -12.74 8.39
C ASP A 409 14.92 -13.45 8.04
N VAL A 410 13.88 -13.36 8.87
CA VAL A 410 12.52 -13.81 8.50
C VAL A 410 11.97 -12.94 7.36
N ARG A 411 12.30 -11.64 7.30
CA ARG A 411 11.96 -10.75 6.18
C ARG A 411 12.72 -11.14 4.89
N LYS A 412 14.00 -11.52 4.95
CA LYS A 412 14.77 -12.09 3.82
C LYS A 412 14.15 -13.40 3.35
N TYR A 413 13.81 -14.31 4.26
CA TYR A 413 13.17 -15.59 3.96
C TYR A 413 11.79 -15.42 3.30
N ASP A 414 10.93 -14.53 3.82
CA ASP A 414 9.60 -14.28 3.22
C ASP A 414 9.70 -13.58 1.85
N LYS A 415 10.71 -12.73 1.62
CA LYS A 415 11.05 -12.21 0.28
C LYS A 415 11.42 -13.35 -0.68
N GLN A 416 12.26 -14.32 -0.26
CA GLN A 416 12.65 -15.47 -1.10
C GLN A 416 11.48 -16.41 -1.40
N LEU A 417 10.62 -16.70 -0.41
CA LEU A 417 9.36 -17.45 -0.62
C LEU A 417 8.46 -16.75 -1.66
N ARG A 418 8.31 -15.42 -1.57
CA ARG A 418 7.56 -14.61 -2.54
C ARG A 418 8.17 -14.64 -3.93
N TYR A 419 9.51 -14.60 -4.04
CA TYR A 419 10.22 -14.65 -5.32
C TYR A 419 9.98 -15.95 -6.09
N LEU A 420 10.11 -17.12 -5.44
CA LEU A 420 9.75 -18.40 -6.07
C LEU A 420 8.22 -18.58 -6.23
N ASN A 421 7.42 -17.76 -5.53
CA ASN A 421 5.97 -17.88 -5.36
C ASN A 421 5.59 -19.27 -4.83
N VAL A 422 6.25 -19.63 -3.72
CA VAL A 422 6.05 -20.85 -2.93
C VAL A 422 5.67 -20.45 -1.51
N ARG A 423 4.77 -21.19 -0.88
CA ARG A 423 4.34 -20.95 0.51
C ARG A 423 5.15 -21.81 1.47
N ASP A 424 5.42 -21.30 2.66
CA ASP A 424 6.16 -22.01 3.72
C ASP A 424 5.78 -23.50 3.89
N HIS A 425 4.48 -23.79 4.07
CA HIS A 425 3.97 -25.17 4.23
C HIS A 425 4.15 -26.09 3.00
N GLN A 426 4.53 -25.54 1.84
CA GLN A 426 4.78 -26.30 0.62
C GLN A 426 6.24 -26.78 0.54
N LEU A 427 7.18 -26.15 1.26
CA LEU A 427 8.58 -26.61 1.33
C LEU A 427 8.72 -28.02 1.92
N ALA A 428 7.79 -28.42 2.81
CA ALA A 428 7.73 -29.79 3.34
C ALA A 428 7.50 -30.86 2.26
N VAL A 429 6.87 -30.50 1.12
CA VAL A 429 6.59 -31.41 0.01
C VAL A 429 7.85 -31.74 -0.80
N ALA A 430 8.87 -30.87 -0.77
CA ALA A 430 10.14 -31.10 -1.46
C ALA A 430 11.02 -32.20 -0.82
N ARG A 431 10.56 -32.86 0.25
CA ARG A 431 11.20 -34.08 0.82
C ARG A 431 10.85 -35.36 0.05
N LEU A 432 9.98 -35.30 -0.95
CA LEU A 432 9.55 -36.47 -1.75
C LEU A 432 10.54 -36.75 -2.88
N SER A 433 10.75 -38.04 -3.20
CA SER A 433 11.57 -38.45 -4.35
C SER A 433 10.89 -38.08 -5.68
N VAL A 434 11.69 -37.82 -6.72
CA VAL A 434 11.21 -37.36 -8.04
C VAL A 434 10.08 -38.24 -8.63
N PRO A 435 10.14 -39.59 -8.59
CA PRO A 435 9.03 -40.42 -9.06
C PRO A 435 7.74 -40.22 -8.25
N THR A 436 7.83 -40.02 -6.93
CA THR A 436 6.67 -39.70 -6.08
C THR A 436 6.11 -38.31 -6.37
N VAL A 437 6.96 -37.33 -6.68
CA VAL A 437 6.54 -35.99 -7.13
C VAL A 437 5.79 -36.07 -8.45
N ILE A 438 6.30 -36.81 -9.44
CA ILE A 438 5.67 -37.01 -10.76
C ILE A 438 4.31 -37.72 -10.62
N PHE A 439 4.24 -38.85 -9.89
CA PHE A 439 2.97 -39.55 -9.66
C PHE A 439 1.94 -38.67 -8.93
N THR A 440 2.40 -37.90 -7.92
CA THR A 440 1.54 -36.95 -7.19
C THR A 440 1.05 -35.81 -8.09
N LEU A 441 1.88 -35.34 -9.03
CA LEU A 441 1.50 -34.33 -10.02
C LEU A 441 0.42 -34.87 -10.95
N LEU A 442 0.65 -36.04 -11.57
CA LEU A 442 -0.31 -36.71 -12.47
C LEU A 442 -1.65 -36.97 -11.78
N TYR A 443 -1.65 -37.53 -10.56
CA TYR A 443 -2.88 -37.73 -9.78
C TYR A 443 -3.63 -36.41 -9.51
N ARG A 444 -2.91 -35.32 -9.17
CA ARG A 444 -3.54 -34.02 -8.91
C ARG A 444 -4.08 -33.35 -10.19
N VAL A 445 -3.41 -33.52 -11.33
CA VAL A 445 -3.89 -33.05 -12.64
C VAL A 445 -5.15 -33.82 -13.04
N ALA A 446 -5.12 -35.16 -13.02
CA ALA A 446 -6.29 -35.99 -13.31
C ALA A 446 -7.48 -35.65 -12.38
N LYS A 447 -7.23 -35.44 -11.08
CA LYS A 447 -8.25 -35.02 -10.12
C LYS A 447 -8.81 -33.62 -10.39
N ILE A 448 -7.99 -32.69 -10.91
CA ILE A 448 -8.47 -31.37 -11.35
C ILE A 448 -9.33 -31.48 -12.61
N LEU A 449 -8.98 -32.36 -13.56
CA LEU A 449 -9.79 -32.61 -14.76
C LEU A 449 -11.15 -33.23 -14.41
N ILE A 450 -11.20 -34.20 -13.49
CA ILE A 450 -12.46 -34.76 -13.01
C ILE A 450 -13.30 -33.71 -12.27
N LEU A 451 -12.67 -32.88 -11.42
CA LEU A 451 -13.36 -31.80 -10.71
C LEU A 451 -13.84 -30.69 -11.65
N SER A 452 -13.15 -30.40 -12.76
CA SER A 452 -13.54 -29.31 -13.66
C SER A 452 -14.87 -29.59 -14.37
N ILE A 453 -15.20 -30.85 -14.65
CA ILE A 453 -16.50 -31.27 -15.21
C ILE A 453 -17.66 -30.77 -14.31
N GLY A 454 -17.51 -30.87 -12.98
CA GLY A 454 -18.52 -30.38 -12.02
C GLY A 454 -18.40 -28.90 -11.64
N VAL A 455 -17.27 -28.23 -11.91
CA VAL A 455 -17.05 -26.81 -11.58
C VAL A 455 -17.39 -25.88 -12.74
N VAL A 456 -17.03 -26.24 -13.97
CA VAL A 456 -17.14 -25.36 -15.14
C VAL A 456 -18.58 -24.96 -15.45
N PRO A 457 -19.60 -25.86 -15.45
CA PRO A 457 -20.99 -25.48 -15.73
C PRO A 457 -21.54 -24.44 -14.74
N GLY A 458 -21.43 -24.68 -13.43
CA GLY A 458 -21.88 -23.71 -12.42
C GLY A 458 -21.04 -22.43 -12.36
N LEU A 459 -19.75 -22.51 -12.71
CA LEU A 459 -18.91 -21.33 -12.87
C LEU A 459 -19.38 -20.47 -14.06
N ILE A 460 -19.76 -21.06 -15.19
CA ILE A 460 -20.31 -20.33 -16.34
C ILE A 460 -21.64 -19.67 -15.94
N LEU A 461 -22.57 -20.42 -15.32
CA LEU A 461 -23.86 -19.89 -14.85
C LEU A 461 -23.70 -18.74 -13.82
N PHE A 462 -22.68 -18.78 -12.96
CA PHE A 462 -22.46 -17.72 -11.97
C PHE A 462 -21.45 -16.64 -12.41
N THR A 463 -20.83 -16.78 -13.59
CA THR A 463 -19.86 -15.79 -14.14
C THR A 463 -20.44 -14.38 -14.26
N PRO A 464 -21.69 -14.16 -14.72
CA PRO A 464 -22.30 -12.83 -14.72
C PRO A 464 -22.30 -12.18 -13.34
N VAL A 465 -22.64 -12.95 -12.29
CA VAL A 465 -22.70 -12.46 -10.90
C VAL A 465 -21.30 -12.17 -10.36
N PHE A 466 -20.30 -13.02 -10.63
CA PHE A 466 -18.91 -12.74 -10.25
C PHE A 466 -18.33 -11.50 -10.95
N ILE A 467 -18.74 -11.22 -12.21
CA ILE A 467 -18.29 -10.02 -12.93
C ILE A 467 -18.99 -8.76 -12.37
N THR A 468 -20.31 -8.75 -12.23
CA THR A 468 -21.04 -7.55 -11.76
C THR A 468 -20.68 -7.19 -10.32
N THR A 469 -20.63 -8.18 -9.40
CA THR A 469 -20.20 -7.95 -8.01
C THR A 469 -18.78 -7.38 -7.95
N LYS A 470 -17.84 -7.88 -8.76
CA LYS A 470 -16.45 -7.39 -8.82
C LYS A 470 -16.37 -5.97 -9.38
N VAL A 471 -17.08 -5.66 -10.48
CA VAL A 471 -17.07 -4.32 -11.10
C VAL A 471 -17.71 -3.29 -10.17
N ILE A 472 -18.88 -3.58 -9.59
CA ILE A 472 -19.61 -2.64 -8.73
C ILE A 472 -18.86 -2.42 -7.40
N SER A 473 -18.34 -3.48 -6.76
CA SER A 473 -17.57 -3.32 -5.52
C SER A 473 -16.25 -2.56 -5.72
N LEU A 474 -15.55 -2.72 -6.85
CA LEU A 474 -14.37 -1.91 -7.17
C LEU A 474 -14.72 -0.45 -7.48
N ARG A 475 -15.84 -0.19 -8.17
CA ARG A 475 -16.33 1.19 -8.37
C ARG A 475 -16.67 1.85 -7.04
N LYS A 476 -17.40 1.15 -6.15
CA LYS A 476 -17.78 1.67 -4.82
C LYS A 476 -16.59 1.82 -3.87
N ALA A 477 -15.56 0.97 -3.97
CA ALA A 477 -14.30 1.16 -3.27
C ALA A 477 -13.57 2.44 -3.71
N ARG A 478 -13.51 2.73 -5.02
CA ARG A 478 -12.95 3.98 -5.56
C ARG A 478 -13.73 5.22 -5.11
N GLU A 479 -15.07 5.16 -5.16
CA GLU A 479 -15.95 6.22 -4.67
C GLU A 479 -15.78 6.47 -3.15
N ALA A 480 -15.65 5.40 -2.35
CA ALA A 480 -15.43 5.51 -0.90
C ALA A 480 -14.03 6.02 -0.51
N LEU A 481 -13.00 5.70 -1.32
CA LEU A 481 -11.64 6.21 -1.15
C LEU A 481 -11.55 7.70 -1.48
N ALA A 482 -12.20 8.14 -2.56
CA ALA A 482 -12.26 9.56 -2.93
C ALA A 482 -13.02 10.43 -1.90
N GLY A 483 -13.91 9.83 -1.11
CA GLY A 483 -14.72 10.50 -0.10
C GLY A 483 -14.19 10.46 1.34
N SER A 484 -12.98 9.97 1.61
CA SER A 484 -12.46 9.85 2.98
C SER A 484 -10.94 9.97 3.09
N ALA A 485 -10.46 10.84 3.98
CA ALA A 485 -9.04 10.97 4.32
C ALA A 485 -8.52 9.84 5.25
N VAL A 486 -9.41 9.06 5.88
CA VAL A 486 -9.03 8.04 6.88
C VAL A 486 -8.70 6.68 6.22
N LYS A 487 -9.31 6.41 5.06
CA LYS A 487 -9.23 5.13 4.34
C LYS A 487 -8.00 5.05 3.43
N ILE A 488 -7.30 3.92 3.48
CA ILE A 488 -6.08 3.72 2.70
C ILE A 488 -6.39 3.09 1.33
N GLN A 489 -7.34 2.15 1.25
CA GLN A 489 -7.60 1.37 0.01
C GLN A 489 -9.09 1.14 -0.31
N GLY A 490 -10.03 1.54 0.57
CA GLY A 490 -11.48 1.40 0.37
C GLY A 490 -11.94 -0.05 0.34
N ARG A 491 -11.25 -0.97 1.03
CA ARG A 491 -11.57 -2.40 1.02
C ARG A 491 -12.75 -2.72 1.94
N ASP A 492 -12.94 -1.92 2.98
CA ASP A 492 -14.03 -1.98 3.97
C ASP A 492 -15.45 -2.01 3.36
N VAL A 493 -15.66 -1.37 2.21
CA VAL A 493 -16.97 -1.40 1.52
C VAL A 493 -17.12 -2.59 0.56
N MET A 494 -16.04 -3.30 0.21
CA MET A 494 -16.10 -4.34 -0.82
C MET A 494 -16.90 -5.57 -0.43
N ALA A 495 -16.89 -6.00 0.84
CA ALA A 495 -17.66 -7.17 1.27
C ALA A 495 -19.16 -6.89 1.18
N THR A 496 -19.61 -5.75 1.73
CA THR A 496 -20.98 -5.23 1.63
C THR A 496 -21.48 -5.22 0.19
N TRP A 497 -20.78 -4.56 -0.73
CA TRP A 497 -21.26 -4.41 -2.11
C TRP A 497 -21.24 -5.72 -2.90
N LYS A 498 -20.38 -6.69 -2.55
CA LYS A 498 -20.46 -8.05 -3.14
C LYS A 498 -21.70 -8.80 -2.66
N LEU A 499 -22.00 -8.73 -1.36
CA LEU A 499 -23.19 -9.35 -0.78
C LEU A 499 -24.48 -8.74 -1.33
N LEU A 500 -24.64 -7.42 -1.29
CA LEU A 500 -25.85 -6.74 -1.77
C LEU A 500 -26.10 -6.96 -3.27
N VAL A 501 -25.05 -6.89 -4.11
CA VAL A 501 -25.19 -7.15 -5.55
C VAL A 501 -25.48 -8.62 -5.83
N ALA A 502 -24.84 -9.57 -5.13
CA ALA A 502 -25.15 -10.99 -5.30
C ALA A 502 -26.59 -11.32 -4.87
N MET A 503 -27.04 -10.80 -3.73
CA MET A 503 -28.40 -10.98 -3.21
C MET A 503 -29.48 -10.46 -4.16
N ALA A 504 -29.27 -9.32 -4.82
CA ALA A 504 -30.23 -8.78 -5.78
C ALA A 504 -30.13 -9.44 -7.17
N PHE A 505 -28.91 -9.71 -7.66
CA PHE A 505 -28.68 -10.13 -9.05
C PHE A 505 -28.73 -11.64 -9.27
N ALA A 506 -28.33 -12.46 -8.29
CA ALA A 506 -28.37 -13.91 -8.44
C ALA A 506 -29.80 -14.46 -8.62
N PRO A 507 -30.84 -14.00 -7.87
CA PRO A 507 -32.22 -14.41 -8.14
C PRO A 507 -32.70 -14.02 -9.54
N ILE A 508 -32.35 -12.82 -10.04
CA ILE A 508 -32.70 -12.39 -11.40
C ILE A 508 -32.07 -13.33 -12.44
N VAL A 509 -30.79 -13.68 -12.26
CA VAL A 509 -30.06 -14.62 -13.11
C VAL A 509 -30.66 -16.04 -13.06
N TYR A 510 -31.03 -16.54 -11.87
CA TYR A 510 -31.68 -17.85 -11.74
C TYR A 510 -33.07 -17.88 -12.38
N ASN A 511 -33.88 -16.83 -12.21
CA ASN A 511 -35.18 -16.73 -12.89
C ASN A 511 -35.02 -16.69 -14.41
N PHE A 512 -34.04 -15.95 -14.93
CA PHE A 512 -33.72 -15.95 -16.36
C PHE A 512 -33.37 -17.36 -16.88
N TYR A 513 -32.58 -18.14 -16.13
CA TYR A 513 -32.29 -19.53 -16.49
C TYR A 513 -33.51 -20.47 -16.37
N CYS A 514 -34.39 -20.26 -15.38
CA CYS A 514 -35.63 -21.02 -15.26
C CYS A 514 -36.63 -20.71 -16.40
N VAL A 515 -36.75 -19.44 -16.80
CA VAL A 515 -37.57 -19.02 -17.95
C VAL A 515 -37.01 -19.56 -19.26
N LEU A 516 -35.69 -19.48 -19.46
CA LEU A 516 -35.04 -20.03 -20.66
C LEU A 516 -35.22 -21.55 -20.77
N LEU A 517 -35.07 -22.28 -19.65
CA LEU A 517 -35.28 -23.73 -19.59
C LEU A 517 -36.76 -24.08 -19.86
N ALA A 518 -37.70 -23.37 -19.22
CA ALA A 518 -39.13 -23.54 -19.45
C ALA A 518 -39.52 -23.27 -20.92
N TYR A 519 -38.96 -22.24 -21.55
CA TYR A 519 -39.14 -21.93 -22.97
C TYR A 519 -38.61 -23.05 -23.88
N MET A 520 -37.40 -23.57 -23.63
CA MET A 520 -36.83 -24.68 -24.41
C MET A 520 -37.60 -26.01 -24.25
N VAL A 521 -38.28 -26.23 -23.12
CA VAL A 521 -39.20 -27.36 -22.98
C VAL A 521 -40.55 -27.08 -23.64
N HIS A 522 -41.05 -25.84 -23.62
CA HIS A 522 -42.29 -25.47 -24.29
C HIS A 522 -42.20 -25.63 -25.81
N THR A 523 -41.13 -25.16 -26.44
CA THR A 523 -40.95 -25.22 -27.90
C THR A 523 -40.56 -26.63 -28.38
N ASN A 524 -39.48 -27.20 -27.83
CA ASN A 524 -38.84 -28.39 -28.40
C ASN A 524 -38.86 -29.61 -27.45
N ARG A 525 -39.56 -29.54 -26.30
CA ARG A 525 -39.52 -30.55 -25.22
C ARG A 525 -38.09 -30.98 -24.84
N LEU A 526 -37.17 -30.01 -24.85
CA LEU A 526 -35.73 -30.20 -24.68
C LEU A 526 -35.14 -31.24 -25.67
N TYR A 527 -35.48 -31.15 -26.96
CA TYR A 527 -35.08 -32.12 -28.00
C TYR A 527 -35.55 -33.57 -27.72
N GLY A 528 -36.71 -33.71 -27.07
CA GLY A 528 -37.31 -35.01 -26.74
C GLY A 528 -36.87 -35.64 -25.42
N TYR A 529 -35.89 -35.06 -24.71
CA TYR A 529 -35.43 -35.58 -23.41
C TYR A 529 -36.45 -35.41 -22.27
N VAL A 530 -37.47 -34.55 -22.41
CA VAL A 530 -38.50 -34.34 -21.38
C VAL A 530 -39.82 -35.01 -21.79
N PRO A 531 -40.30 -36.05 -21.07
CA PRO A 531 -41.54 -36.74 -21.43
C PRO A 531 -42.78 -35.84 -21.28
N GLN A 532 -43.82 -36.11 -22.07
CA GLN A 532 -44.96 -35.18 -22.22
C GLN A 532 -45.73 -34.89 -20.93
N TRP A 533 -45.75 -35.83 -19.96
CA TRP A 533 -46.39 -35.65 -18.64
C TRP A 533 -45.79 -34.52 -17.78
N VAL A 534 -44.59 -34.03 -18.09
CA VAL A 534 -43.97 -32.96 -17.29
C VAL A 534 -44.58 -31.60 -17.67
N SER A 535 -45.32 -31.03 -16.73
CA SER A 535 -45.85 -29.66 -16.83
C SER A 535 -44.73 -28.62 -16.73
N ILE A 536 -44.84 -27.54 -17.51
CA ILE A 536 -43.86 -26.44 -17.60
C ILE A 536 -43.59 -25.82 -16.22
N TRP A 537 -44.62 -25.73 -15.36
CA TRP A 537 -44.49 -25.26 -13.98
C TRP A 537 -43.57 -26.13 -13.11
N MET A 538 -43.58 -27.45 -13.31
CA MET A 538 -42.69 -28.36 -12.57
C MET A 538 -41.22 -28.14 -12.96
N ILE A 539 -40.94 -27.83 -14.24
CA ILE A 539 -39.58 -27.50 -14.71
C ILE A 539 -39.11 -26.16 -14.12
N PHE A 540 -40.00 -25.18 -13.98
CA PHE A 540 -39.66 -23.90 -13.35
C PHE A 540 -39.32 -24.06 -11.86
N ILE A 541 -40.13 -24.84 -11.12
CA ILE A 541 -39.90 -25.17 -9.70
C ILE A 541 -38.61 -26.01 -9.54
N ALA A 542 -38.40 -27.01 -10.39
CA ALA A 542 -37.18 -27.82 -10.39
C ALA A 542 -35.93 -26.97 -10.69
N GLY A 543 -36.01 -26.04 -11.66
CA GLY A 543 -34.92 -25.12 -11.97
C GLY A 543 -34.51 -24.25 -10.77
N TRP A 544 -35.49 -23.77 -10.00
CA TRP A 544 -35.26 -23.00 -8.76
C TRP A 544 -34.54 -23.80 -7.66
N ILE A 545 -34.59 -25.13 -7.69
CA ILE A 545 -33.82 -26.00 -6.78
C ILE A 545 -32.46 -26.35 -7.41
N VAL A 546 -32.47 -26.74 -8.69
CA VAL A 546 -31.31 -27.29 -9.41
C VAL A 546 -30.24 -26.23 -9.69
N PHE A 547 -30.60 -25.02 -10.14
CA PHE A 547 -29.58 -24.00 -10.43
C PHE A 547 -28.81 -23.53 -9.19
N PRO A 548 -29.44 -23.23 -8.03
CA PRO A 548 -28.71 -22.97 -6.79
C PRO A 548 -27.91 -24.17 -6.27
N ALA A 549 -28.42 -25.40 -6.42
CA ALA A 549 -27.69 -26.60 -6.02
C ALA A 549 -26.41 -26.80 -6.87
N ILE A 550 -26.50 -26.59 -8.19
CA ILE A 550 -25.34 -26.65 -9.10
C ILE A 550 -24.32 -25.56 -8.75
N THR A 551 -24.72 -24.30 -8.58
CA THR A 551 -23.76 -23.23 -8.27
C THR A 551 -23.14 -23.38 -6.88
N TYR A 552 -23.86 -23.89 -5.88
CA TYR A 552 -23.30 -24.29 -4.58
C TYR A 552 -22.29 -25.43 -4.73
N ALA A 553 -22.63 -26.49 -5.49
CA ALA A 553 -21.73 -27.61 -5.75
C ALA A 553 -20.44 -27.15 -6.47
N SER A 554 -20.56 -26.39 -7.56
CA SER A 554 -19.42 -25.84 -8.30
C SER A 554 -18.58 -24.86 -7.45
N LEU A 555 -19.18 -24.13 -6.50
CA LEU A 555 -18.44 -23.32 -5.52
C LEU A 555 -17.62 -24.21 -4.57
N ARG A 556 -18.24 -25.27 -4.01
CA ARG A 556 -17.59 -26.18 -3.04
C ARG A 556 -16.49 -27.02 -3.70
N PHE A 557 -16.75 -27.57 -4.88
CA PHE A 557 -15.71 -28.22 -5.70
C PHE A 557 -14.67 -27.21 -6.19
N GLY A 558 -15.05 -25.97 -6.48
CA GLY A 558 -14.17 -24.88 -6.88
C GLY A 558 -13.16 -24.52 -5.78
N GLU A 559 -13.57 -24.49 -4.51
CA GLU A 559 -12.65 -24.32 -3.38
C GLU A 559 -11.59 -25.44 -3.34
N VAL A 560 -12.02 -26.70 -3.45
CA VAL A 560 -11.14 -27.88 -3.40
C VAL A 560 -10.20 -27.89 -4.60
N GLY A 561 -10.71 -27.70 -5.82
CA GLY A 561 -9.93 -27.62 -7.05
C GLY A 561 -8.91 -26.48 -7.01
N MET A 562 -9.28 -25.32 -6.47
CA MET A 562 -8.41 -24.16 -6.32
C MET A 562 -7.32 -24.38 -5.25
N ASP A 563 -7.58 -25.14 -4.18
CA ASP A 563 -6.55 -25.54 -3.22
C ASP A 563 -5.60 -26.63 -3.79
N ILE A 564 -6.08 -27.54 -4.66
CA ILE A 564 -5.23 -28.47 -5.42
C ILE A 564 -4.39 -27.72 -6.47
N LEU A 565 -4.97 -26.76 -7.20
CA LEU A 565 -4.30 -25.98 -8.24
C LEU A 565 -3.08 -25.20 -7.69
N LYS A 566 -3.25 -24.54 -6.54
CA LYS A 566 -2.15 -23.89 -5.79
C LYS A 566 -1.03 -24.86 -5.37
N SER A 567 -1.31 -26.16 -5.35
CA SER A 567 -0.37 -27.21 -4.95
C SER A 567 0.37 -27.86 -6.13
N LEU A 568 0.03 -27.53 -7.39
CA LEU A 568 0.76 -28.00 -8.56
C LEU A 568 2.12 -27.27 -8.72
N ARG A 569 2.14 -25.94 -8.61
CA ARG A 569 3.35 -25.13 -8.82
C ARG A 569 4.58 -25.60 -8.02
N PRO A 570 4.48 -25.93 -6.71
CA PRO A 570 5.62 -26.46 -5.97
C PRO A 570 6.11 -27.82 -6.49
N LEU A 571 5.21 -28.70 -6.94
CA LEU A 571 5.59 -30.01 -7.51
C LEU A 571 6.37 -29.82 -8.81
N VAL A 572 5.93 -28.91 -9.69
CA VAL A 572 6.64 -28.56 -10.93
C VAL A 572 8.04 -27.97 -10.62
N LEU A 573 8.14 -27.09 -9.62
CA LEU A 573 9.44 -26.54 -9.17
C LEU A 573 10.36 -27.58 -8.52
N CYS A 574 9.83 -28.70 -8.01
CA CYS A 574 10.63 -29.82 -7.51
C CYS A 574 11.13 -30.76 -8.63
N ILE A 575 10.59 -30.65 -9.85
CA ILE A 575 11.02 -31.46 -11.02
C ILE A 575 12.16 -30.77 -11.78
N ASN A 576 12.16 -29.43 -11.86
CA ASN A 576 13.22 -28.67 -12.52
C ASN A 576 14.52 -28.65 -11.66
N PRO A 577 15.67 -29.17 -12.16
CA PRO A 577 16.93 -29.19 -11.41
C PRO A 577 17.45 -27.82 -10.97
N ALA A 578 17.25 -26.75 -11.77
CA ALA A 578 17.73 -25.42 -11.41
C ALA A 578 16.99 -24.82 -10.19
N SER A 579 15.72 -25.19 -9.99
CA SER A 579 14.95 -24.79 -8.80
C SER A 579 15.08 -25.75 -7.62
N SER A 580 15.59 -26.98 -7.79
CA SER A 580 15.75 -27.93 -6.68
C SER A 580 16.79 -27.43 -5.66
N TYR A 581 17.94 -26.93 -6.12
CA TYR A 581 19.00 -26.38 -5.26
C TYR A 581 18.53 -25.15 -4.46
N SER A 582 17.81 -24.21 -5.09
CA SER A 582 17.29 -23.03 -4.38
C SER A 582 16.18 -23.40 -3.38
N LEU A 583 15.35 -24.43 -3.67
CA LEU A 583 14.39 -24.98 -2.72
C LEU A 583 15.05 -25.74 -1.55
N GLN A 584 16.20 -26.38 -1.78
CA GLN A 584 17.00 -27.01 -0.72
C GLN A 584 17.59 -25.95 0.22
N LYS A 585 18.29 -24.94 -0.33
CA LYS A 585 18.87 -23.84 0.47
C LYS A 585 17.82 -23.07 1.27
N LEU A 586 16.62 -22.91 0.72
CA LEU A 586 15.46 -22.34 1.43
C LEU A 586 14.97 -23.21 2.60
N ARG A 587 15.06 -24.54 2.50
CA ARG A 587 14.70 -25.46 3.59
C ARG A 587 15.75 -25.50 4.70
N GLU A 588 17.03 -25.43 4.34
CA GLU A 588 18.14 -25.31 5.29
C GLU A 588 18.01 -24.00 6.08
N ARG A 589 17.85 -22.86 5.39
CA ARG A 589 17.60 -21.58 6.07
C ARG A 589 16.29 -21.55 6.86
N ARG A 590 15.24 -22.28 6.43
CA ARG A 590 14.02 -22.47 7.24
C ARG A 590 14.29 -23.27 8.51
N ALA A 591 15.15 -24.29 8.49
CA ALA A 591 15.46 -25.07 9.69
C ALA A 591 16.12 -24.18 10.76
N VAL A 592 17.19 -23.47 10.37
CA VAL A 592 17.86 -22.48 11.22
C VAL A 592 16.88 -21.42 11.73
N LEU A 593 16.02 -20.86 10.86
CA LEU A 593 15.03 -19.85 11.27
C LEU A 593 13.87 -20.37 12.13
N VAL A 594 13.63 -21.69 12.20
CA VAL A 594 12.71 -22.24 13.20
C VAL A 594 13.39 -22.31 14.55
N GLU A 595 14.66 -22.71 14.59
CA GLU A 595 15.48 -22.79 15.79
C GLU A 595 15.70 -21.39 16.40
N GLU A 596 16.23 -20.43 15.63
CA GLU A 596 16.41 -19.02 16.04
C GLU A 596 15.09 -18.39 16.57
N VAL A 597 13.94 -18.68 15.93
CA VAL A 597 12.63 -18.14 16.36
C VAL A 597 12.10 -18.84 17.63
N VAL A 598 12.32 -20.14 17.79
CA VAL A 598 11.90 -20.87 19.01
C VAL A 598 12.78 -20.47 20.19
N GLU A 599 14.10 -20.37 19.99
CA GLU A 599 15.06 -19.93 21.01
C GLU A 599 14.71 -18.53 21.54
N VAL A 600 14.58 -17.53 20.66
CA VAL A 600 14.28 -16.15 21.06
C VAL A 600 12.89 -16.03 21.71
N ILE A 601 11.90 -16.83 21.29
CA ILE A 601 10.58 -16.88 21.96
C ILE A 601 10.67 -17.56 23.34
N ASN A 602 11.50 -18.58 23.51
CA ASN A 602 11.70 -19.26 24.80
C ASN A 602 12.53 -18.39 25.78
N GLN A 603 13.49 -17.59 25.30
CA GLN A 603 14.28 -16.66 26.10
C GLN A 603 13.48 -15.44 26.57
N LEU A 604 12.84 -14.71 25.63
CA LEU A 604 12.18 -13.42 25.91
C LEU A 604 10.68 -13.57 26.28
N GLY A 605 10.10 -14.74 26.05
CA GLY A 605 8.70 -15.05 26.37
C GLY A 605 8.36 -14.89 27.86
N PRO A 606 9.15 -15.44 28.79
CA PRO A 606 8.97 -15.27 30.24
C PRO A 606 9.04 -13.81 30.71
N GLU A 607 9.93 -12.99 30.12
CA GLU A 607 10.08 -11.57 30.47
C GLU A 607 8.82 -10.75 30.13
N ILE A 608 8.17 -11.06 29.00
CA ILE A 608 6.94 -10.40 28.57
C ILE A 608 5.71 -10.91 29.34
N HIS A 609 5.73 -12.17 29.78
CA HIS A 609 4.61 -12.88 30.39
C HIS A 609 5.08 -13.79 31.55
N SER A 610 4.84 -13.39 32.80
CA SER A 610 5.15 -14.20 34.00
C SER A 610 4.51 -15.61 33.96
N ASP A 611 3.28 -15.74 33.44
CA ASP A 611 2.61 -17.04 33.23
C ASP A 611 2.94 -17.69 31.86
N PHE A 612 4.12 -17.43 31.26
CA PHE A 612 4.48 -17.94 29.93
C PHE A 612 4.33 -19.47 29.82
N GLU A 613 4.98 -20.23 30.70
CA GLU A 613 4.92 -21.70 30.70
C GLU A 613 3.53 -22.24 31.06
N ARG A 614 2.85 -21.63 32.04
CA ARG A 614 1.47 -22.03 32.44
C ARG A 614 0.44 -21.79 31.34
N THR A 615 0.64 -20.77 30.50
CA THR A 615 -0.27 -20.41 29.40
C THR A 615 0.29 -20.78 28.02
N ARG A 616 1.32 -21.64 27.97
CA ARG A 616 2.06 -22.01 26.76
C ARG A 616 1.15 -22.76 25.77
N LEU A 617 0.69 -22.04 24.75
CA LEU A 617 -0.26 -22.54 23.75
C LEU A 617 0.29 -23.68 22.90
N ILE A 618 1.62 -23.86 22.87
CA ILE A 618 2.33 -24.90 22.11
C ILE A 618 3.53 -25.37 22.96
N THR A 619 3.41 -26.55 23.55
CA THR A 619 4.55 -27.28 24.13
C THR A 619 5.55 -27.63 23.04
N ASP A 620 6.84 -27.61 23.32
CA ASP A 620 7.87 -27.99 22.34
C ASP A 620 7.83 -29.50 22.02
N PRO A 621 8.36 -29.93 20.87
CA PRO A 621 8.73 -31.32 20.67
C PRO A 621 9.95 -31.63 21.54
N SER A 622 9.80 -32.48 22.56
CA SER A 622 10.98 -33.04 23.24
C SER A 622 11.88 -33.72 22.19
N PRO A 623 13.20 -33.47 22.21
CA PRO A 623 14.13 -34.30 21.46
C PRO A 623 14.05 -35.72 22.01
N THR A 624 13.95 -36.71 21.13
CA THR A 624 14.01 -38.14 21.51
C THR A 624 15.34 -38.42 22.17
N GLY A 625 15.32 -38.75 23.46
CA GLY A 625 16.53 -38.79 24.28
C GLY A 625 17.48 -39.93 23.95
N GLY A 626 18.77 -39.62 23.95
CA GLY A 626 19.75 -40.46 24.64
C GLY A 626 19.86 -39.93 26.06
N MET A 627 19.57 -40.74 27.08
CA MET A 627 19.54 -40.30 28.47
C MET A 627 20.88 -40.59 29.15
N LEU A 628 21.68 -39.55 29.32
CA LEU A 628 22.85 -39.55 30.22
C LEU A 628 22.64 -38.44 31.25
N SER A 629 22.24 -38.83 32.45
CA SER A 629 22.22 -37.95 33.61
C SER A 629 23.56 -38.11 34.34
N THR A 630 24.40 -37.10 34.25
CA THR A 630 25.48 -36.85 35.21
C THR A 630 24.93 -35.91 36.25
N GLY A 631 24.80 -36.38 37.50
CA GLY A 631 24.34 -35.56 38.62
C GLY A 631 25.45 -34.66 39.18
N SER A 632 25.02 -33.71 40.01
CA SER A 632 25.91 -32.96 40.91
C SER A 632 25.12 -32.57 42.17
N GLU A 633 25.31 -33.33 43.25
CA GLU A 633 25.27 -32.77 44.61
C GLU A 633 26.45 -31.75 44.72
N HIS A 634 26.51 -30.77 45.63
CA HIS A 634 25.89 -30.53 46.94
C HIS A 634 25.31 -29.07 46.96
N GLU A 635 24.76 -28.46 48.01
CA GLU A 635 25.17 -28.37 49.43
C GLU A 635 24.00 -28.48 50.42
N ASP A 636 24.28 -29.19 51.51
CA ASP A 636 23.49 -29.24 52.74
C ASP A 636 24.14 -28.36 53.81
N ALA A 637 23.35 -27.84 54.74
CA ALA A 637 23.85 -27.17 55.95
C ALA A 637 22.91 -27.45 57.14
N ASP A 638 23.44 -28.12 58.17
CA ASP A 638 22.71 -28.50 59.39
C ASP A 638 22.34 -27.30 60.29
N GLY A 639 21.34 -27.48 61.16
CA GLY A 639 20.92 -26.41 62.11
C GLY A 639 19.74 -26.73 63.03
N TYR A 640 19.91 -27.69 63.94
CA TYR A 640 18.96 -28.08 65.01
C TYR A 640 18.52 -26.91 65.91
N ASP A 641 17.23 -26.83 66.30
CA ASP A 641 16.77 -27.02 67.70
C ASP A 641 15.21 -27.12 67.80
N GLU A 642 14.69 -27.47 68.99
CA GLU A 642 13.29 -27.83 69.29
C GLU A 642 12.54 -26.72 70.09
N GLY A 643 11.28 -26.39 69.75
CA GLY A 643 10.56 -25.25 70.37
C GLY A 643 9.02 -25.31 70.36
N ILE A 644 8.41 -25.33 71.55
CA ILE A 644 6.98 -25.64 71.79
C ILE A 644 6.05 -24.41 71.79
N ARG A 645 4.92 -24.48 71.04
CA ARG A 645 3.68 -23.65 71.10
C ARG A 645 3.83 -22.14 70.77
N ALA A 646 2.89 -21.44 70.12
CA ALA A 646 1.68 -21.75 69.33
C ALA A 646 1.29 -20.44 68.56
N ALA A 647 0.16 -20.21 67.87
CA ALA A 647 -1.13 -20.90 67.68
C ALA A 647 -1.82 -20.40 66.38
N ASN A 648 -3.01 -20.93 66.06
CA ASN A 648 -3.96 -20.50 64.99
C ASN A 648 -3.48 -20.74 63.53
N ALA A 649 -4.30 -21.25 62.59
CA ALA A 649 -5.65 -21.83 62.68
C ALA A 649 -5.98 -22.74 61.48
N GLU A 650 -7.02 -23.57 61.65
CA GLU A 650 -7.92 -24.18 60.65
C GLU A 650 -7.43 -25.20 59.59
N SER A 651 -7.83 -26.45 59.86
CA SER A 651 -8.57 -27.37 58.95
C SER A 651 -7.81 -28.43 58.13
N PRO A 652 -8.42 -29.63 57.90
CA PRO A 652 -7.66 -30.89 57.96
C PRO A 652 -7.79 -31.85 56.75
N GLU A 653 -7.19 -33.04 56.92
CA GLU A 653 -6.91 -34.08 55.91
C GLU A 653 -8.13 -34.80 55.29
N SER A 654 -7.87 -35.53 54.20
CA SER A 654 -8.60 -36.78 53.87
C SER A 654 -7.65 -37.81 53.22
N PRO A 655 -7.87 -39.15 53.39
CA PRO A 655 -6.74 -40.08 53.46
C PRO A 655 -6.63 -41.16 52.36
N ARG A 656 -5.38 -41.64 52.19
CA ARG A 656 -4.90 -42.95 51.68
C ARG A 656 -5.85 -43.81 50.82
N GLY A 657 -5.53 -43.94 49.52
CA GLY A 657 -6.17 -44.89 48.60
C GLY A 657 -5.54 -46.29 48.57
N LEU A 658 -6.37 -47.32 48.35
CA LEU A 658 -5.94 -48.71 48.10
C LEU A 658 -5.75 -49.00 46.59
N ARG A 659 -4.87 -49.96 46.26
CA ARG A 659 -4.46 -50.29 44.89
C ARG A 659 -5.50 -51.14 44.12
N ARG A 660 -5.71 -50.86 42.83
CA ARG A 660 -5.94 -51.93 41.82
C ARG A 660 -5.33 -51.61 40.45
N ARG A 661 -4.34 -52.45 40.11
CA ARG A 661 -3.80 -52.95 38.83
C ARG A 661 -4.13 -52.25 37.49
N GLU A 662 -3.06 -52.15 36.70
CA GLU A 662 -2.86 -51.59 35.36
C GLU A 662 -3.88 -51.98 34.25
N THR A 663 -4.13 -51.03 33.32
CA THR A 663 -4.31 -51.31 31.89
C THR A 663 -3.78 -50.16 31.00
N THR A 664 -2.90 -50.49 30.04
CA THR A 664 -2.56 -49.74 28.81
C THR A 664 -2.17 -48.25 28.88
N GLN A 665 -0.91 -47.98 28.54
CA GLN A 665 -0.22 -46.67 28.58
C GLN A 665 -0.52 -45.79 27.34
N SER A 666 -1.74 -45.28 27.16
CA SER A 666 -2.11 -44.49 25.95
C SER A 666 -2.91 -43.19 26.17
N SER A 667 -3.33 -42.89 27.40
CA SER A 667 -4.31 -41.82 27.70
C SER A 667 -3.72 -40.46 28.11
N ARG A 668 -2.40 -40.31 28.21
CA ARG A 668 -1.73 -39.14 28.83
C ARG A 668 -1.51 -37.91 27.92
N ALA A 669 -2.25 -37.81 26.80
CA ALA A 669 -2.00 -36.79 25.75
C ALA A 669 -3.26 -36.07 25.23
N LEU A 670 -4.24 -35.79 26.10
CA LEU A 670 -5.44 -35.01 25.77
C LEU A 670 -5.73 -33.91 26.80
N PRO A 671 -5.79 -32.62 26.41
CA PRO A 671 -6.33 -31.56 27.28
C PRO A 671 -7.86 -31.70 27.38
N ARG A 672 -8.40 -31.59 28.60
CA ARG A 672 -9.82 -31.82 28.90
C ARG A 672 -10.67 -30.55 28.76
N THR A 673 -11.16 -30.20 27.56
CA THR A 673 -12.37 -29.35 27.37
C THR A 673 -12.93 -29.44 25.93
N GLU A 674 -13.50 -30.57 25.51
CA GLU A 674 -14.58 -30.58 24.49
C GLU A 674 -15.61 -31.65 24.88
N SER A 675 -16.88 -31.25 25.00
CA SER A 675 -17.98 -32.13 25.42
C SER A 675 -18.59 -32.86 24.22
N PHE A 676 -18.58 -34.19 24.25
CA PHE A 676 -19.13 -35.02 23.17
C PHE A 676 -20.67 -35.01 23.16
N SER A 677 -21.30 -34.14 22.35
CA SER A 677 -22.76 -34.15 22.19
C SER A 677 -23.27 -33.58 20.85
N ASN A 678 -22.72 -34.02 19.71
CA ASN A 678 -23.52 -34.20 18.48
C ASN A 678 -22.78 -35.05 17.43
N ILE A 679 -23.27 -36.27 17.18
CA ILE A 679 -22.74 -37.21 16.19
C ILE A 679 -23.91 -37.72 15.34
N GLY A 680 -23.81 -37.66 14.02
CA GLY A 680 -24.53 -38.59 13.14
C GLY A 680 -25.75 -38.10 12.33
N ALA A 681 -26.18 -36.84 12.41
CA ALA A 681 -27.26 -36.30 11.57
C ALA A 681 -26.72 -35.20 10.62
N ILE A 682 -26.69 -35.32 9.29
CA ILE A 682 -27.23 -36.35 8.37
C ILE A 682 -26.11 -36.82 7.42
N GLY A 683 -26.03 -38.14 7.17
CA GLY A 683 -24.82 -38.81 6.65
C GLY A 683 -24.35 -38.54 5.21
N MET A 684 -25.04 -37.72 4.41
CA MET A 684 -24.75 -37.62 2.96
C MET A 684 -23.74 -36.52 2.55
N PHE A 685 -23.34 -35.62 3.46
CA PHE A 685 -22.58 -34.39 3.10
C PHE A 685 -21.23 -34.18 3.85
N ALA A 686 -20.66 -35.21 4.49
CA ALA A 686 -19.41 -35.10 5.26
C ALA A 686 -18.14 -35.06 4.38
N SER A 687 -17.66 -33.85 4.03
CA SER A 687 -16.61 -33.64 3.01
C SER A 687 -15.15 -33.81 3.49
N ARG A 688 -14.78 -34.92 4.15
CA ARG A 688 -13.37 -35.22 4.53
C ARG A 688 -13.02 -36.72 4.45
N PRO A 689 -12.18 -37.15 3.49
CA PRO A 689 -11.53 -38.47 3.54
C PRO A 689 -10.46 -38.51 4.66
N PRO A 690 -10.33 -39.61 5.42
CA PRO A 690 -9.26 -39.78 6.39
C PRO A 690 -7.89 -39.99 5.72
N SER A 691 -6.80 -39.75 6.44
CA SER A 691 -5.45 -39.94 5.92
C SER A 691 -4.46 -40.50 6.96
N ARG A 692 -4.20 -41.80 6.89
CA ARG A 692 -2.91 -42.42 7.26
C ARG A 692 -2.80 -43.80 6.59
N SER A 693 -1.58 -44.27 6.43
CA SER A 693 -1.24 -45.46 5.66
C SER A 693 -0.45 -46.47 6.51
N ARG A 694 -0.66 -47.78 6.26
CA ARG A 694 0.41 -48.80 6.28
C ARG A 694 -0.03 -50.14 5.65
N SER A 695 0.88 -50.68 4.83
CA SER A 695 1.21 -52.10 4.64
C SER A 695 0.14 -53.16 4.35
N ARG A 696 -0.04 -53.44 3.06
CA ARG A 696 0.05 -54.77 2.38
C ARG A 696 -0.52 -56.03 3.07
N SER A 697 -1.45 -56.69 2.37
CA SER A 697 -1.40 -58.14 2.08
C SER A 697 -1.69 -58.38 0.59
N ARG A 698 -1.49 -59.61 0.08
CA ARG A 698 -1.70 -60.02 -1.33
C ARG A 698 -2.91 -60.95 -1.43
N GLN A 699 -3.69 -60.87 -2.52
CA GLN A 699 -4.25 -62.06 -3.18
C GLN A 699 -4.78 -61.75 -4.60
N ASN A 700 -4.97 -62.80 -5.41
CA ASN A 700 -5.31 -62.77 -6.83
C ASN A 700 -6.75 -63.28 -7.07
N SER A 701 -7.51 -62.59 -7.93
CA SER A 701 -8.61 -63.15 -8.75
C SER A 701 -9.11 -62.03 -9.71
N SER A 702 -8.85 -62.02 -11.02
CA SER A 702 -9.24 -62.96 -12.10
C SER A 702 -10.70 -62.81 -12.59
N GLY A 703 -10.88 -62.45 -13.87
CA GLY A 703 -12.12 -62.69 -14.64
C GLY A 703 -12.81 -61.46 -15.26
N GLY A 704 -13.04 -61.50 -16.58
CA GLY A 704 -14.01 -60.64 -17.32
C GLY A 704 -13.55 -59.20 -17.64
N GLY A 705 -13.42 -58.75 -18.89
CA GLY A 705 -13.50 -59.46 -20.18
C GLY A 705 -14.59 -58.92 -21.13
N PHE A 706 -14.20 -58.62 -22.38
CA PHE A 706 -15.00 -58.10 -23.51
C PHE A 706 -15.54 -56.65 -23.37
N GLY A 707 -15.74 -55.89 -24.45
CA GLY A 707 -15.58 -56.21 -25.89
C GLY A 707 -15.07 -55.02 -26.72
N MET A 708 -14.62 -55.28 -27.96
CA MET A 708 -13.89 -54.33 -28.83
C MET A 708 -14.70 -53.90 -30.06
N GLY A 709 -14.38 -52.73 -30.61
CA GLY A 709 -14.79 -52.26 -31.95
C GLY A 709 -14.82 -50.72 -32.03
N GLY A 710 -14.34 -50.07 -33.09
CA GLY A 710 -13.65 -50.58 -34.29
C GLY A 710 -13.49 -49.47 -35.33
N PHE A 711 -12.26 -48.96 -35.49
CA PHE A 711 -11.78 -47.88 -36.39
C PHE A 711 -12.49 -47.72 -37.76
N PRO A 712 -12.53 -46.47 -38.30
CA PRO A 712 -11.37 -45.98 -39.07
C PRO A 712 -10.80 -44.62 -38.60
N ILE A 713 -9.52 -44.39 -38.91
CA ILE A 713 -8.88 -43.06 -38.88
C ILE A 713 -8.80 -42.51 -40.30
N SER A 714 -9.37 -41.33 -40.50
CA SER A 714 -8.89 -40.30 -41.43
C SER A 714 -9.27 -38.94 -40.83
N GLY A 715 -8.53 -37.86 -41.01
CA GLY A 715 -7.18 -37.66 -41.55
C GLY A 715 -6.78 -36.22 -41.17
N PHE A 716 -5.51 -35.95 -40.86
CA PHE A 716 -5.10 -34.62 -40.40
C PHE A 716 -5.23 -33.57 -41.52
N THR A 717 -5.99 -32.50 -41.27
CA THR A 717 -5.89 -31.23 -42.04
C THR A 717 -5.61 -30.07 -41.08
N SER A 718 -4.32 -29.78 -40.96
CA SER A 718 -3.69 -28.51 -40.53
C SER A 718 -4.60 -27.37 -40.02
N LEU A 719 -4.43 -27.03 -38.74
CA LEU A 719 -4.67 -25.66 -38.24
C LEU A 719 -3.37 -24.84 -38.09
N ASP A 720 -2.26 -25.35 -38.66
CA ASP A 720 -0.98 -24.64 -38.80
C ASP A 720 -0.86 -23.86 -40.12
N SER A 721 -1.97 -23.27 -40.60
CA SER A 721 -1.95 -22.32 -41.71
C SER A 721 -2.14 -20.89 -41.20
N ARG A 722 -1.34 -19.94 -41.72
CA ARG A 722 -1.40 -18.53 -41.32
C ARG A 722 -2.73 -17.87 -41.71
N GLU A 723 -3.47 -18.48 -42.64
CA GLU A 723 -4.76 -18.00 -43.15
C GLU A 723 -5.92 -18.32 -42.21
N GLY A 724 -6.02 -19.53 -41.67
CA GLY A 724 -7.09 -19.89 -40.72
C GLY A 724 -7.05 -19.02 -39.44
N PHE A 725 -5.84 -18.69 -38.97
CA PHE A 725 -5.65 -17.77 -37.85
C PHE A 725 -6.03 -16.32 -38.22
N ASN A 726 -5.76 -15.89 -39.45
CA ASN A 726 -6.15 -14.57 -39.96
C ASN A 726 -7.67 -14.45 -40.16
N GLU A 727 -8.37 -15.50 -40.61
CA GLU A 727 -9.82 -15.49 -40.76
C GLU A 727 -10.53 -15.31 -39.41
N ALA A 728 -10.08 -16.04 -38.38
CA ALA A 728 -10.56 -15.88 -37.01
C ALA A 728 -10.28 -14.46 -36.46
N ASN A 729 -9.07 -13.93 -36.70
CA ASN A 729 -8.67 -12.60 -36.24
C ASN A 729 -9.45 -11.47 -36.96
N ASN A 730 -9.78 -11.65 -38.24
CA ASN A 730 -10.61 -10.73 -39.01
C ASN A 730 -12.06 -10.72 -38.51
N LYS A 731 -12.67 -11.90 -38.27
CA LYS A 731 -14.01 -12.00 -37.64
C LYS A 731 -14.07 -11.35 -36.25
N ILE A 732 -12.98 -11.44 -35.47
CA ILE A 732 -12.84 -10.74 -34.18
C ILE A 732 -12.74 -9.21 -34.36
N ARG A 733 -11.97 -8.74 -35.36
CA ARG A 733 -11.86 -7.30 -35.70
C ARG A 733 -13.20 -6.71 -36.16
N GLU A 734 -13.95 -7.44 -36.97
CA GLU A 734 -15.26 -7.03 -37.48
C GLU A 734 -16.28 -6.87 -36.33
N ALA A 735 -16.37 -7.86 -35.44
CA ALA A 735 -17.17 -7.78 -34.21
C ALA A 735 -16.71 -6.68 -33.23
N MET A 736 -15.42 -6.31 -33.24
CA MET A 736 -14.92 -5.13 -32.51
C MET A 736 -15.32 -3.80 -33.18
N TYR A 737 -15.36 -3.76 -34.51
CA TYR A 737 -15.74 -2.57 -35.28
C TYR A 737 -17.23 -2.24 -35.11
N GLU A 738 -18.11 -3.24 -35.16
CA GLU A 738 -19.53 -3.07 -34.81
C GLU A 738 -19.73 -2.51 -33.38
N ARG A 739 -19.03 -3.09 -32.39
CA ARG A 739 -19.04 -2.58 -31.00
C ARG A 739 -18.50 -1.15 -30.90
N GLY A 740 -17.61 -0.74 -31.80
CA GLY A 740 -17.16 0.64 -31.96
C GLY A 740 -18.27 1.56 -32.47
N GLN A 741 -19.03 1.14 -33.49
CA GLN A 741 -20.15 1.92 -34.02
C GLN A 741 -21.33 2.00 -33.02
N MET A 742 -21.66 0.92 -32.32
CA MET A 742 -22.66 0.93 -31.24
C MET A 742 -22.31 1.92 -30.12
N ARG A 743 -21.01 2.09 -29.81
CA ARG A 743 -20.55 3.10 -28.84
C ARG A 743 -20.73 4.53 -29.35
N ARG A 744 -20.40 4.81 -30.62
CA ARG A 744 -20.63 6.14 -31.22
C ARG A 744 -22.12 6.51 -31.29
N ARG A 745 -22.99 5.56 -31.63
CA ARG A 745 -24.47 5.74 -31.56
C ARG A 745 -25.01 6.01 -30.14
N LYS A 746 -24.19 5.83 -29.09
CA LYS A 746 -24.59 6.04 -27.68
C LYS A 746 -23.80 7.14 -26.97
N SER A 747 -23.08 7.98 -27.72
CA SER A 747 -22.30 9.12 -27.21
C SER A 747 -22.63 10.44 -27.92
N GLY A 748 -23.91 10.62 -28.28
CA GLY A 748 -24.40 11.77 -29.06
C GLY A 748 -25.81 12.17 -28.65
N PHE A 749 -26.05 12.35 -27.35
CA PHE A 749 -27.30 12.88 -26.79
C PHE A 749 -27.06 13.49 -25.40
N SER A 750 -27.99 14.35 -24.94
CA SER A 750 -28.08 14.93 -23.57
C SER A 750 -27.23 16.17 -23.20
N THR A 751 -27.33 17.24 -24.01
CA THR A 751 -27.46 18.67 -23.62
C THR A 751 -27.95 19.42 -24.88
N ASP A 752 -28.91 20.36 -24.88
CA ASP A 752 -29.71 20.98 -23.81
C ASP A 752 -31.22 20.95 -24.15
N GLY A 753 -32.10 21.49 -23.30
CA GLY A 753 -33.52 21.69 -23.64
C GLY A 753 -34.42 22.04 -22.46
N SER A 754 -34.89 23.29 -22.41
CA SER A 754 -35.92 23.78 -21.47
C SER A 754 -37.31 23.77 -22.09
N THR A 755 -38.31 23.29 -21.34
CA THR A 755 -39.76 23.61 -21.36
C THR A 755 -40.51 23.93 -22.68
N ALA A 756 -41.68 23.27 -22.81
CA ALA A 756 -42.90 23.62 -23.56
C ALA A 756 -43.04 23.09 -25.01
N GLY A 757 -44.31 22.82 -25.41
CA GLY A 757 -44.73 22.46 -26.76
C GLY A 757 -45.56 21.16 -26.86
N GLU A 758 -46.75 21.25 -27.45
CA GLU A 758 -47.65 20.13 -27.83
C GLU A 758 -47.30 19.60 -29.25
N GLY A 759 -47.87 18.46 -29.69
CA GLY A 759 -47.85 18.06 -31.11
C GLY A 759 -47.93 16.55 -31.41
N SER A 760 -48.78 16.16 -32.36
CA SER A 760 -49.12 14.77 -32.76
C SER A 760 -48.41 14.29 -34.05
N GLU A 761 -48.45 12.96 -34.28
CA GLU A 761 -48.47 12.28 -35.62
C GLU A 761 -47.27 12.49 -36.59
N GLU A 762 -47.04 11.75 -37.68
CA GLU A 762 -47.24 10.33 -38.05
C GLU A 762 -46.17 9.91 -39.10
N GLY A 763 -46.16 8.65 -39.57
CA GLY A 763 -45.71 8.32 -40.94
C GLY A 763 -44.34 7.63 -41.20
N ALA A 764 -44.34 6.75 -42.21
CA ALA A 764 -43.20 6.10 -42.89
C ALA A 764 -43.44 6.20 -44.44
N PRO A 765 -42.71 5.60 -45.44
CA PRO A 765 -41.84 4.40 -45.41
C PRO A 765 -40.58 4.45 -46.35
N GLN A 766 -40.23 3.34 -47.02
CA GLN A 766 -39.02 3.04 -47.84
C GLN A 766 -39.37 2.98 -49.37
N PRO A 767 -38.70 2.23 -50.30
CA PRO A 767 -37.31 1.69 -50.45
C PRO A 767 -36.70 1.82 -51.90
N ARG A 768 -35.44 1.36 -52.16
CA ARG A 768 -34.99 0.44 -53.27
C ARG A 768 -33.44 0.32 -53.45
N ARG A 769 -32.99 -0.56 -54.38
CA ARG A 769 -31.61 -1.04 -54.75
C ARG A 769 -31.54 -1.24 -56.29
N PRO A 770 -30.40 -1.57 -57.00
CA PRO A 770 -29.08 -2.13 -56.60
C PRO A 770 -27.87 -1.26 -57.14
N SER A 771 -26.71 -1.64 -57.73
CA SER A 771 -26.04 -2.92 -58.15
C SER A 771 -24.52 -2.77 -58.50
N ARG A 772 -23.75 -3.88 -58.35
CA ARG A 772 -22.52 -4.37 -59.05
C ARG A 772 -21.15 -3.62 -59.04
N GLN A 773 -20.13 -4.39 -58.59
CA GLN A 773 -18.75 -4.61 -59.10
C GLN A 773 -17.57 -3.65 -58.78
N ALA A 774 -16.36 -4.24 -58.89
CA ALA A 774 -14.99 -3.71 -58.75
C ALA A 774 -14.39 -3.48 -57.33
N GLU A 775 -13.05 -3.46 -57.28
CA GLU A 775 -12.21 -3.58 -56.07
C GLU A 775 -11.84 -2.23 -55.40
N PRO A 776 -11.52 -2.20 -54.09
CA PRO A 776 -11.09 -0.99 -53.40
C PRO A 776 -9.57 -0.93 -53.13
N ALA A 777 -8.86 -0.05 -53.85
CA ALA A 777 -7.55 0.46 -53.41
C ALA A 777 -7.70 1.32 -52.13
N GLN A 778 -6.68 1.33 -51.27
CA GLN A 778 -6.75 2.01 -49.97
C GLN A 778 -6.69 3.54 -50.10
N THR A 779 -7.78 4.24 -49.76
CA THR A 779 -7.83 5.71 -49.74
C THR A 779 -7.74 6.29 -48.32
N ARG A 780 -6.80 7.22 -48.14
CA ARG A 780 -6.48 7.92 -46.89
C ARG A 780 -7.53 8.98 -46.57
N ARG A 781 -8.27 8.87 -45.44
CA ARG A 781 -9.16 9.93 -44.93
C ARG A 781 -8.68 10.53 -43.61
N GLN A 782 -8.95 11.84 -43.45
CA GLN A 782 -8.30 12.74 -42.49
C GLN A 782 -9.00 12.78 -41.12
N ARG A 783 -8.35 13.43 -40.13
CA ARG A 783 -8.94 13.83 -38.84
C ARG A 783 -9.38 15.31 -38.89
N PRO A 784 -10.41 15.73 -38.13
CA PRO A 784 -11.05 17.04 -38.32
C PRO A 784 -10.20 18.24 -37.86
N LEU A 785 -10.29 19.33 -38.62
CA LEU A 785 -9.66 20.62 -38.36
C LEU A 785 -10.57 21.53 -37.51
N LYS A 786 -10.28 21.71 -36.22
CA LYS A 786 -10.79 22.86 -35.42
C LYS A 786 -10.02 23.12 -34.12
N GLN A 787 -8.68 23.11 -34.17
CA GLN A 787 -7.84 23.57 -33.04
C GLN A 787 -6.46 24.15 -33.43
N LYS A 788 -5.89 23.83 -34.60
CA LYS A 788 -4.57 24.33 -35.02
C LYS A 788 -4.50 25.84 -35.31
N MET A 789 -5.61 26.48 -35.71
CA MET A 789 -5.65 27.88 -36.19
C MET A 789 -5.16 28.89 -35.13
N ALA A 790 -5.57 28.72 -33.86
CA ALA A 790 -5.29 29.68 -32.79
C ALA A 790 -3.81 29.72 -32.34
N LEU A 791 -3.05 28.65 -32.60
CA LEU A 791 -1.62 28.57 -32.26
C LEU A 791 -0.74 29.08 -33.41
N SER A 792 -1.10 28.76 -34.66
CA SER A 792 -0.34 29.19 -35.85
C SER A 792 -0.29 30.71 -36.05
N PHE A 793 -1.28 31.45 -35.54
CA PHE A 793 -1.26 32.92 -35.61
C PHE A 793 -0.27 33.55 -34.62
N LYS A 794 -0.05 32.93 -33.44
CA LYS A 794 0.92 33.44 -32.46
C LYS A 794 2.37 33.22 -32.90
N SER A 795 2.68 32.08 -33.53
CA SER A 795 4.02 31.88 -34.09
C SER A 795 4.30 32.89 -35.21
N LEU A 796 3.40 33.03 -36.19
CA LEU A 796 3.57 33.98 -37.30
C LEU A 796 3.76 35.44 -36.84
N VAL A 797 2.99 35.91 -35.86
CA VAL A 797 3.18 37.26 -35.29
C VAL A 797 4.55 37.38 -34.62
N SER A 798 4.98 36.39 -33.83
CA SER A 798 6.32 36.42 -33.21
C SER A 798 7.47 36.36 -34.22
N SER A 799 7.29 35.65 -35.34
CA SER A 799 8.27 35.62 -36.44
C SER A 799 8.34 36.95 -37.17
N ALA A 800 7.19 37.56 -37.50
CA ALA A 800 7.14 38.87 -38.15
C ALA A 800 7.75 39.98 -37.28
N GLN A 801 7.47 39.97 -35.98
CA GLN A 801 8.03 40.94 -35.03
C GLN A 801 9.57 40.84 -34.90
N LYS A 802 10.15 39.66 -35.22
CA LYS A 802 11.59 39.42 -35.29
C LYS A 802 12.23 39.71 -36.65
N LEU A 803 11.44 40.10 -37.66
CA LEU A 803 11.88 40.35 -39.04
C LEU A 803 11.70 41.82 -39.46
N VAL A 804 10.97 42.60 -38.65
CA VAL A 804 10.70 44.04 -38.88
C VAL A 804 11.62 44.97 -38.05
N LEU A 805 12.24 44.46 -36.99
CA LEU A 805 13.23 45.17 -36.19
C LEU A 805 14.64 44.71 -36.59
N GLY A 806 15.32 45.55 -37.38
CA GLY A 806 16.65 45.26 -37.92
C GLY A 806 17.76 45.26 -36.86
N ASP A 807 18.82 44.52 -37.16
CA ASP A 807 19.98 44.33 -36.27
C ASP A 807 20.87 45.58 -36.21
N ASN A 808 21.23 45.99 -34.99
CA ASN A 808 22.27 47.00 -34.73
C ASN A 808 22.56 47.14 -33.22
N THR A 809 23.57 46.43 -32.71
CA THR A 809 24.72 46.95 -31.91
C THR A 809 25.42 45.86 -31.10
N GLY A 810 26.74 46.01 -30.92
CA GLY A 810 27.48 45.41 -29.79
C GLY A 810 27.93 43.97 -29.97
N SER A 811 29.12 43.77 -30.54
CA SER A 811 29.81 42.48 -30.53
C SER A 811 30.26 42.09 -29.12
N SER A 812 29.93 40.86 -28.70
CA SER A 812 30.68 40.15 -27.66
C SER A 812 30.68 38.66 -27.99
N GLN A 813 31.88 38.08 -28.12
CA GLN A 813 32.04 36.67 -28.48
C GLN A 813 31.93 35.78 -27.25
N ASN A 814 30.99 34.84 -27.26
CA ASN A 814 31.12 33.55 -26.57
C ASN A 814 30.09 32.56 -27.16
N GLY A 815 30.59 31.53 -27.84
CA GLY A 815 29.76 30.71 -28.74
C GLY A 815 29.20 29.44 -28.09
N SER A 816 27.88 29.28 -28.17
CA SER A 816 27.22 27.97 -28.18
C SER A 816 26.10 28.01 -29.22
N ALA A 817 26.04 27.00 -30.10
CA ALA A 817 25.05 26.97 -31.17
C ALA A 817 23.76 26.29 -30.67
N THR A 818 22.65 27.01 -30.76
CA THR A 818 21.32 26.48 -30.44
C THR A 818 20.78 25.64 -31.59
N SER A 819 20.60 24.33 -31.34
CA SER A 819 20.14 23.37 -32.34
C SER A 819 18.63 23.46 -32.58
N SER A 820 18.23 23.69 -33.82
CA SER A 820 16.85 23.99 -34.23
C SER A 820 15.89 22.80 -34.27
N GLY A 821 16.36 21.57 -34.03
CA GLY A 821 15.55 20.35 -34.03
C GLY A 821 16.14 19.22 -33.18
N PRO A 822 15.32 18.23 -32.77
CA PRO A 822 15.70 17.22 -31.77
C PRO A 822 16.82 16.27 -32.21
N GLU A 823 16.97 16.05 -33.51
CA GLU A 823 18.02 15.20 -34.10
C GLU A 823 19.36 15.93 -34.26
N GLY A 824 19.40 17.26 -34.05
CA GLY A 824 20.62 18.06 -34.14
C GLY A 824 21.42 18.16 -32.84
N LEU A 825 20.81 17.87 -31.68
CA LEU A 825 21.46 18.02 -30.36
C LEU A 825 22.36 16.83 -30.00
N PHE A 826 21.87 15.61 -30.27
CA PHE A 826 22.56 14.35 -29.98
C PHE A 826 22.42 13.41 -31.18
N PRO A 827 23.39 12.52 -31.45
CA PRO A 827 23.25 11.52 -32.51
C PRO A 827 22.06 10.60 -32.24
N ALA A 828 21.14 10.50 -33.21
CA ALA A 828 20.00 9.59 -33.15
C ALA A 828 20.41 8.17 -33.57
N THR A 829 19.76 7.14 -33.01
CA THR A 829 19.88 5.76 -33.52
C THR A 829 19.18 5.61 -34.87
N SER A 830 19.75 4.82 -35.79
CA SER A 830 19.15 4.52 -37.10
C SER A 830 19.29 3.04 -37.48
N PRO A 831 18.23 2.38 -38.01
CA PRO A 831 18.29 0.95 -38.35
C PRO A 831 19.42 0.57 -39.32
N ALA A 832 19.82 1.49 -40.20
CA ALA A 832 20.89 1.28 -41.18
C ALA A 832 22.31 1.24 -40.58
N VAL A 833 22.51 1.78 -39.38
CA VAL A 833 23.84 1.86 -38.71
C VAL A 833 23.85 1.06 -37.40
N ASP A 834 22.72 1.00 -36.70
CA ASP A 834 22.57 0.45 -35.36
C ASP A 834 21.75 -0.88 -35.32
N GLY A 835 21.24 -1.32 -36.48
CA GLY A 835 20.42 -2.53 -36.68
C GLY A 835 18.92 -2.36 -36.43
N ASP A 836 18.09 -3.21 -37.04
CA ASP A 836 16.61 -3.19 -36.91
C ASP A 836 16.10 -3.23 -35.46
N ASP A 837 16.90 -3.82 -34.54
CA ASP A 837 16.61 -3.88 -33.11
C ASP A 837 16.54 -2.49 -32.42
N CYS A 838 17.10 -1.42 -33.01
CA CYS A 838 17.06 -0.08 -32.41
C CYS A 838 15.62 0.48 -32.31
N ASP A 839 14.77 0.12 -33.28
CA ASP A 839 13.36 0.50 -33.35
C ASP A 839 12.44 -0.52 -32.65
N HIS A 840 12.97 -1.64 -32.16
CA HIS A 840 12.18 -2.69 -31.49
C HIS A 840 12.11 -2.47 -29.98
N ASP A 841 10.87 -2.39 -29.46
CA ASP A 841 10.57 -2.36 -28.03
C ASP A 841 10.92 -3.70 -27.37
N CYS A 842 11.48 -3.63 -26.15
CA CYS A 842 11.95 -4.77 -25.35
C CYS A 842 10.92 -5.93 -25.23
N GLY A 843 11.03 -6.92 -26.13
CA GLY A 843 10.18 -8.10 -26.14
C GLY A 843 10.31 -8.98 -24.88
N SER A 844 11.42 -8.83 -24.15
CA SER A 844 11.68 -9.54 -22.89
C SER A 844 11.20 -8.80 -21.63
N CYS A 845 10.64 -7.59 -21.75
CA CYS A 845 10.30 -6.76 -20.60
C CYS A 845 9.07 -7.28 -19.85
N SER A 846 9.26 -7.50 -18.55
CA SER A 846 8.29 -8.18 -17.68
C SER A 846 7.46 -7.19 -16.87
N ILE A 847 7.97 -5.98 -16.71
CA ILE A 847 7.38 -4.87 -16.00
C ILE A 847 6.63 -4.01 -17.03
N LYS A 848 5.38 -3.67 -16.74
CA LYS A 848 4.57 -2.75 -17.56
C LYS A 848 3.80 -1.81 -16.63
N TYR A 849 3.49 -0.60 -17.11
CA TYR A 849 2.74 0.37 -16.31
C TYR A 849 1.31 -0.10 -15.99
N PRO A 850 0.69 0.39 -14.89
CA PRO A 850 -0.70 0.09 -14.58
C PRO A 850 -1.66 0.52 -15.69
N ARG A 851 -2.75 -0.24 -15.91
CA ARG A 851 -3.73 0.03 -16.99
C ARG A 851 -4.42 1.40 -16.95
N ASP A 852 -4.40 2.06 -15.80
CA ASP A 852 -4.96 3.41 -15.60
C ASP A 852 -3.88 4.53 -15.69
N PHE A 853 -2.61 4.19 -15.97
CA PHE A 853 -1.50 5.14 -16.10
C PHE A 853 -1.59 5.85 -17.46
N LYS A 854 -1.60 7.19 -17.44
CA LYS A 854 -1.71 8.04 -18.63
C LYS A 854 -0.50 8.96 -18.78
N ILE A 855 0.17 8.80 -19.91
CA ILE A 855 1.17 9.70 -20.48
C ILE A 855 0.43 10.57 -21.50
N ASP A 856 0.80 11.85 -21.60
CA ASP A 856 0.32 12.71 -22.68
C ASP A 856 1.30 12.67 -23.87
N GLU A 857 0.87 12.03 -24.95
CA GLU A 857 1.62 11.83 -26.20
C GLU A 857 1.19 12.83 -27.30
N ALA A 858 0.36 13.84 -27.00
CA ALA A 858 -0.23 14.73 -28.00
C ALA A 858 0.54 16.05 -28.23
N ASP A 859 1.28 16.52 -27.22
CA ASP A 859 2.09 17.75 -27.30
C ASP A 859 3.49 17.49 -27.89
N GLU A 860 4.10 18.55 -28.41
CA GLU A 860 5.52 18.65 -28.71
C GLU A 860 6.35 18.73 -27.41
N LEU A 861 7.47 18.02 -27.35
CA LEU A 861 8.22 17.75 -26.10
C LEU A 861 9.56 18.51 -26.01
N TYR A 862 10.19 18.76 -27.16
CA TYR A 862 11.53 19.34 -27.31
C TYR A 862 11.50 20.88 -27.28
N GLY A 863 12.55 21.51 -26.74
CA GLY A 863 12.72 22.97 -26.80
C GLY A 863 11.68 23.77 -25.99
N HIS A 864 11.15 23.15 -24.93
CA HIS A 864 10.02 23.65 -24.13
C HIS A 864 10.31 23.57 -22.62
N VAL A 865 11.56 23.79 -22.20
CA VAL A 865 11.96 23.76 -20.79
C VAL A 865 12.85 24.92 -20.37
N LYS A 866 12.77 25.22 -19.08
CA LYS A 866 13.61 26.22 -18.41
C LYS A 866 15.01 25.67 -18.13
N GLY A 867 15.92 25.81 -19.09
CA GLY A 867 17.33 25.41 -18.98
C GLY A 867 18.13 26.04 -17.84
N TRP A 868 19.24 25.40 -17.48
CA TRP A 868 20.14 25.79 -16.39
C TRP A 868 21.61 25.65 -16.81
N SER A 869 22.48 26.31 -16.06
CA SER A 869 23.93 26.30 -16.24
C SER A 869 24.61 25.26 -15.35
N THR A 870 24.14 25.12 -14.10
CA THR A 870 24.68 24.19 -13.09
C THR A 870 23.53 23.47 -12.39
N HIS A 871 23.67 22.16 -12.11
CA HIS A 871 22.69 21.34 -11.39
C HIS A 871 23.32 20.84 -10.08
N VAL A 872 22.68 21.17 -8.97
CA VAL A 872 23.13 20.86 -7.61
C VAL A 872 22.20 19.81 -7.00
N LEU A 873 22.78 18.69 -6.59
CA LEU A 873 22.08 17.53 -6.02
C LEU A 873 22.45 17.36 -4.54
N VAL A 874 21.50 17.63 -3.65
CA VAL A 874 21.70 17.50 -2.20
C VAL A 874 21.35 16.08 -1.74
N ALA A 875 22.26 15.39 -1.03
CA ALA A 875 21.96 14.12 -0.38
C ALA A 875 20.96 14.31 0.77
N THR A 876 19.93 13.47 0.80
CA THR A 876 18.87 13.53 1.83
C THR A 876 18.45 12.16 2.36
N SER A 877 18.95 11.06 1.77
CA SER A 877 18.49 9.67 2.02
C SER A 877 16.98 9.43 1.79
N LYS A 878 16.21 10.43 1.34
CA LYS A 878 14.74 10.40 1.12
C LYS A 878 14.42 10.08 -0.35
N SER A 879 13.19 9.65 -0.63
CA SER A 879 12.71 9.36 -2.00
C SER A 879 11.43 10.12 -2.40
N ASP A 880 10.94 10.98 -1.51
CA ASP A 880 9.81 11.90 -1.69
C ASP A 880 10.05 13.11 -0.76
N TRP A 881 9.61 14.30 -1.17
CA TRP A 881 9.98 15.59 -0.54
C TRP A 881 8.80 16.57 -0.52
N VAL A 882 8.89 17.65 0.26
CA VAL A 882 7.94 18.77 0.24
C VAL A 882 7.85 19.37 -1.16
N ARG A 883 6.67 19.91 -1.50
CA ARG A 883 6.22 20.23 -2.87
C ARG A 883 7.27 20.98 -3.70
N ASP A 884 7.93 21.97 -3.12
CA ASP A 884 9.13 22.62 -3.64
C ASP A 884 10.23 22.42 -2.59
N VAL A 885 11.44 22.01 -3.01
CA VAL A 885 12.45 21.50 -2.06
C VAL A 885 13.11 22.57 -1.18
N ALA A 886 12.98 23.84 -1.56
CA ALA A 886 13.40 24.99 -0.76
C ALA A 886 12.50 25.22 0.47
N ASP A 887 11.26 24.69 0.49
CA ASP A 887 10.32 24.81 1.61
C ASP A 887 10.74 23.99 2.85
N GLU A 888 11.74 23.10 2.72
CA GLU A 888 12.21 22.23 3.80
C GLU A 888 13.10 23.00 4.78
N LYS A 889 12.44 23.65 5.75
CA LYS A 889 13.06 24.50 6.78
C LYS A 889 14.26 23.84 7.47
N GLY A 890 15.34 24.61 7.62
CA GLY A 890 16.58 24.19 8.27
C GLY A 890 17.49 23.34 7.39
N SER A 891 17.10 23.03 6.15
CA SER A 891 17.93 22.25 5.23
C SER A 891 18.93 23.11 4.46
N VAL A 892 19.98 22.47 3.94
CA VAL A 892 20.90 23.03 2.94
C VAL A 892 20.17 23.50 1.67
N MET A 893 18.98 22.96 1.37
CA MET A 893 18.17 23.35 0.20
C MET A 893 17.48 24.71 0.41
N GLU A 894 16.98 24.99 1.62
CA GLU A 894 16.46 26.33 1.99
C GLU A 894 17.60 27.37 1.94
N ALA A 895 18.77 27.04 2.48
CA ALA A 895 19.94 27.92 2.47
C ALA A 895 20.44 28.21 1.04
N LEU A 896 20.49 27.21 0.15
CA LEU A 896 20.88 27.38 -1.25
C LEU A 896 19.89 28.25 -2.05
N ASP A 897 18.59 28.19 -1.77
CA ASP A 897 17.58 29.01 -2.46
C ASP A 897 17.68 30.49 -2.05
N ARG A 898 17.95 30.77 -0.76
CA ARG A 898 18.24 32.12 -0.26
C ARG A 898 19.49 32.73 -0.91
N GLU A 899 20.50 31.91 -1.20
CA GLU A 899 21.79 32.35 -1.76
C GLU A 899 21.85 32.36 -3.30
N VAL A 900 20.72 32.17 -3.99
CA VAL A 900 20.63 32.26 -5.47
C VAL A 900 21.15 33.60 -6.01
N GLY A 901 21.05 34.68 -5.23
CA GLY A 901 21.58 36.00 -5.58
C GLY A 901 23.12 36.11 -5.65
N ARG A 902 23.88 35.15 -5.07
CA ARG A 902 25.36 35.09 -5.15
C ARG A 902 25.88 34.29 -6.36
N LEU A 903 25.00 33.68 -7.15
CA LEU A 903 25.40 32.85 -8.29
C LEU A 903 25.92 33.69 -9.46
N ARG A 904 27.19 33.48 -9.83
CA ARG A 904 27.83 34.06 -11.02
C ARG A 904 27.66 33.19 -12.26
N ASN A 905 27.62 31.87 -12.07
CA ASN A 905 27.61 30.87 -13.14
C ASN A 905 26.23 30.65 -13.78
N GLY A 906 25.46 31.72 -13.96
CA GLY A 906 24.12 31.66 -14.54
C GLY A 906 23.12 30.95 -13.64
N ARG A 907 22.13 30.29 -14.25
CA ARG A 907 20.98 29.76 -13.51
C ARG A 907 21.27 28.37 -12.92
N MET A 908 21.16 28.25 -11.61
CA MET A 908 21.20 26.96 -10.92
C MET A 908 19.88 26.19 -11.06
N MET A 909 19.98 24.86 -11.11
CA MET A 909 18.91 23.91 -10.86
C MET A 909 19.19 23.19 -9.55
N LEU A 910 18.33 23.37 -8.55
CA LEU A 910 18.41 22.67 -7.26
C LEU A 910 17.54 21.42 -7.29
N SER A 911 18.09 20.28 -6.87
CA SER A 911 17.35 19.03 -6.68
C SER A 911 17.75 18.31 -5.40
N ALA A 912 16.75 17.77 -4.70
CA ALA A 912 16.97 16.80 -3.63
C ALA A 912 17.20 15.41 -4.23
N SER A 913 18.06 14.61 -3.60
CA SER A 913 18.46 13.26 -4.07
C SER A 913 18.38 12.22 -2.95
N ASN A 914 18.07 10.98 -3.32
CA ASN A 914 18.13 9.82 -2.41
C ASN A 914 19.57 9.32 -2.14
N MET A 915 20.58 9.98 -2.69
CA MET A 915 21.99 9.75 -2.36
C MET A 915 22.17 9.71 -0.83
N PRO A 916 22.95 8.76 -0.29
CA PRO A 916 23.08 8.58 1.15
C PRO A 916 23.79 9.78 1.79
N THR A 917 23.32 10.14 2.98
CA THR A 917 23.97 11.07 3.90
C THR A 917 25.14 10.38 4.63
N PRO A 918 26.21 11.10 5.03
CA PRO A 918 27.37 10.49 5.69
C PRO A 918 27.03 9.71 6.98
N HIS A 919 25.98 10.16 7.69
CA HIS A 919 25.52 9.58 8.96
C HIS A 919 24.39 8.55 8.78
N GLY A 920 23.91 8.33 7.55
CA GLY A 920 22.77 7.43 7.25
C GLY A 920 21.40 7.93 7.75
N THR A 921 21.35 9.03 8.48
CA THR A 921 20.12 9.68 8.96
C THR A 921 19.40 10.42 7.83
N SER A 922 18.21 10.97 8.13
CA SER A 922 17.48 11.86 7.21
C SER A 922 17.15 13.21 7.85
N ASP A 923 17.91 13.55 8.90
CA ASP A 923 17.82 14.83 9.62
C ASP A 923 18.64 15.91 8.89
N TYR A 924 18.43 17.18 9.25
CA TYR A 924 19.11 18.34 8.68
C TYR A 924 19.97 19.11 9.69
N SER A 925 20.05 18.60 10.92
CA SER A 925 21.02 19.01 11.96
C SER A 925 22.46 18.56 11.65
N GLU A 926 22.63 17.46 10.93
CA GLU A 926 23.92 16.86 10.57
C GLU A 926 24.41 17.33 9.18
N PRO A 927 25.74 17.42 8.94
CA PRO A 927 26.28 17.83 7.65
C PRO A 927 26.02 16.79 6.55
N THR A 928 25.72 17.26 5.34
CA THR A 928 25.39 16.42 4.19
C THR A 928 26.46 16.48 3.08
N THR A 929 26.26 15.69 2.03
CA THR A 929 27.07 15.71 0.81
C THR A 929 26.26 16.31 -0.35
N VAL A 930 26.92 17.16 -1.15
CA VAL A 930 26.32 17.82 -2.33
C VAL A 930 27.10 17.42 -3.58
N LEU A 931 26.38 16.91 -4.59
CA LEU A 931 26.95 16.57 -5.90
C LEU A 931 26.71 17.71 -6.90
N LEU A 932 27.78 18.21 -7.49
CA LEU A 932 27.79 19.30 -8.48
C LEU A 932 27.89 18.74 -9.90
N LEU A 933 26.97 19.15 -10.79
CA LEU A 933 26.96 18.78 -12.21
C LEU A 933 26.89 20.05 -13.08
N PRO A 934 27.63 20.15 -14.21
CA PRO A 934 28.40 19.09 -14.87
C PRO A 934 29.74 18.71 -14.21
N ALA A 935 30.17 19.33 -13.10
CA ALA A 935 31.48 19.08 -12.49
C ALA A 935 31.80 17.61 -12.15
N PHE A 936 30.79 16.78 -11.84
CA PHE A 936 30.97 15.45 -11.22
C PHE A 936 31.73 15.52 -9.87
N ALA A 937 31.68 16.64 -9.15
CA ALA A 937 32.34 16.81 -7.85
C ALA A 937 31.37 16.57 -6.68
N LEU A 938 31.76 15.75 -5.71
CA LEU A 938 31.08 15.54 -4.43
C LEU A 938 31.72 16.44 -3.36
N VAL A 939 30.97 17.38 -2.80
CA VAL A 939 31.43 18.22 -1.68
C VAL A 939 30.82 17.68 -0.38
N HIS A 940 31.67 17.33 0.57
CA HIS A 940 31.31 16.80 1.89
C HIS A 940 31.40 17.88 2.98
N GLY A 941 30.77 17.63 4.13
CA GLY A 941 30.78 18.56 5.27
C GLY A 941 29.80 19.73 5.14
N VAL A 942 28.84 19.67 4.21
CA VAL A 942 27.94 20.80 3.92
C VAL A 942 26.86 20.92 4.98
N SER A 943 26.94 21.98 5.80
CA SER A 943 25.87 22.42 6.71
C SER A 943 25.11 23.62 6.13
N PRO A 944 23.93 24.00 6.65
CA PRO A 944 23.24 25.22 6.22
C PRO A 944 24.08 26.50 6.41
N ALA A 945 25.01 26.50 7.36
CA ALA A 945 25.90 27.63 7.63
C ALA A 945 27.07 27.73 6.62
N SER A 946 27.54 26.59 6.08
CA SER A 946 28.66 26.57 5.12
C SER A 946 28.24 26.86 3.67
N VAL A 947 26.95 27.12 3.40
CA VAL A 947 26.43 27.34 2.04
C VAL A 947 27.04 28.53 1.31
N PRO A 948 27.33 29.70 1.93
CA PRO A 948 28.02 30.79 1.23
C PRO A 948 29.40 30.38 0.71
N SER A 949 30.19 29.65 1.53
CA SER A 949 31.48 29.08 1.11
C SER A 949 31.33 28.04 -0.01
N LEU A 950 30.26 27.21 0.03
CA LEU A 950 29.93 26.28 -1.07
C LEU A 950 29.65 27.03 -2.38
N VAL A 951 28.89 28.13 -2.32
CA VAL A 951 28.54 28.95 -3.48
C VAL A 951 29.77 29.59 -4.10
N ASP A 952 30.58 30.32 -3.32
CA ASP A 952 31.70 31.09 -3.87
C ASP A 952 32.93 30.23 -4.24
N SER A 953 33.26 29.20 -3.45
CA SER A 953 34.46 28.39 -3.71
C SER A 953 34.25 27.22 -4.67
N PHE A 954 33.03 26.66 -4.76
CA PHE A 954 32.77 25.44 -5.54
C PHE A 954 31.76 25.66 -6.67
N ILE A 955 30.59 26.26 -6.41
CA ILE A 955 29.55 26.45 -7.44
C ILE A 955 29.96 27.53 -8.45
N ASN A 956 30.51 28.66 -7.97
CA ASN A 956 31.00 29.77 -8.79
C ASN A 956 32.35 29.50 -9.48
N ARG A 957 33.14 28.51 -9.04
CA ARG A 957 34.35 28.04 -9.76
C ARG A 957 34.09 26.83 -10.69
N GLY A 958 32.96 26.15 -10.55
CA GLY A 958 32.64 24.94 -11.32
C GLY A 958 32.26 25.19 -12.79
N PRO A 959 32.38 24.17 -13.67
CA PRO A 959 31.98 24.27 -15.08
C PRO A 959 30.46 24.36 -15.25
N THR A 960 30.04 24.96 -16.36
CA THR A 960 28.62 25.10 -16.75
C THR A 960 28.26 24.22 -17.95
N SER A 961 26.96 24.07 -18.22
CA SER A 961 26.43 23.38 -19.41
C SER A 961 26.95 23.88 -20.76
N THR A 962 27.43 25.13 -20.82
CA THR A 962 27.98 25.78 -22.02
C THR A 962 29.52 25.89 -22.00
N THR A 963 30.19 25.51 -20.91
CA THR A 963 31.66 25.51 -20.84
C THR A 963 32.19 24.37 -21.73
N PRO A 964 33.11 24.59 -22.69
CA PRO A 964 33.69 23.50 -23.48
C PRO A 964 34.40 22.43 -22.63
N LEU A 965 34.66 21.25 -23.20
CA LEU A 965 35.44 20.19 -22.51
C LEU A 965 36.92 20.55 -22.31
N ALA A 966 37.51 21.39 -23.17
CA ALA A 966 38.94 21.74 -23.12
C ALA A 966 39.33 22.77 -22.04
N ALA A 967 38.40 23.20 -21.18
CA ALA A 967 38.69 24.13 -20.08
C ALA A 967 39.05 23.35 -18.80
N PRO A 968 40.22 23.58 -18.18
CA PRO A 968 40.61 22.87 -16.95
C PRO A 968 39.70 23.25 -15.79
N LEU A 969 39.28 22.26 -15.00
CA LEU A 969 38.46 22.52 -13.82
C LEU A 969 39.34 22.98 -12.65
N SER A 970 38.99 24.13 -12.06
CA SER A 970 39.74 24.79 -10.98
C SER A 970 38.99 24.75 -9.64
N ILE A 971 38.44 23.58 -9.30
CA ILE A 971 37.76 23.35 -8.02
C ILE A 971 38.81 22.99 -6.95
N PRO A 972 38.90 23.73 -5.82
CA PRO A 972 39.85 23.44 -4.76
C PRO A 972 39.47 22.16 -3.99
N ARG A 973 40.45 21.40 -3.51
CA ARG A 973 40.19 20.15 -2.74
C ARG A 973 39.57 20.39 -1.37
N SER A 974 39.96 21.45 -0.66
CA SER A 974 39.44 21.75 0.68
C SER A 974 39.39 23.25 0.97
N VAL A 975 38.35 23.69 1.70
CA VAL A 975 38.13 25.11 2.08
C VAL A 975 37.59 25.19 3.52
N PRO A 976 38.17 26.02 4.41
CA PRO A 976 37.60 26.28 5.74
C PRO A 976 36.22 26.97 5.63
N ALA A 977 35.21 26.49 6.36
CA ALA A 977 33.92 27.14 6.39
C ALA A 977 33.96 28.42 7.24
N LEU A 978 33.45 29.53 6.70
CA LEU A 978 33.51 30.83 7.37
C LEU A 978 32.33 31.02 8.34
N SER A 979 32.45 30.47 9.55
CA SER A 979 31.44 30.65 10.60
C SER A 979 31.43 32.09 11.14
N THR A 980 30.22 32.61 11.40
CA THR A 980 29.97 33.99 11.89
C THR A 980 29.34 34.02 13.28
N GLN A 981 29.45 32.94 14.07
CA GLN A 981 29.01 32.89 15.47
C GLN A 981 30.11 32.32 16.39
N PRO A 982 30.22 32.82 17.64
CA PRO A 982 31.16 32.30 18.62
C PRO A 982 30.74 30.90 19.12
N PRO A 983 31.68 30.01 19.43
CA PRO A 983 31.37 28.62 19.77
C PRO A 983 30.77 28.46 21.17
N SER A 984 29.75 27.62 21.30
CA SER A 984 29.26 27.11 22.58
C SER A 984 29.49 25.59 22.69
N SER A 985 30.16 25.21 23.78
CA SER A 985 30.40 23.86 24.33
C SER A 985 30.15 22.58 23.50
N ALA A 986 31.24 21.82 23.34
CA ALA A 986 31.31 20.34 23.29
C ALA A 986 30.77 19.59 22.04
N GLY A 987 31.64 19.40 21.05
CA GLY A 987 31.40 18.48 19.92
C GLY A 987 32.29 18.70 18.70
N ALA A 988 33.61 18.86 18.87
CA ALA A 988 34.46 19.38 17.81
C ALA A 988 34.87 18.35 16.73
N SER A 989 34.22 18.45 15.57
CA SER A 989 34.85 18.17 14.27
C SER A 989 35.01 19.50 13.52
N SER A 990 36.16 19.76 12.92
CA SER A 990 36.43 21.04 12.24
C SER A 990 35.57 21.23 10.98
N ASP A 991 34.86 22.36 10.88
CA ASP A 991 34.07 22.73 9.70
C ASP A 991 34.96 23.04 8.48
N VAL A 992 35.36 22.00 7.76
CA VAL A 992 36.12 22.06 6.50
C VAL A 992 35.28 21.41 5.40
N LEU A 993 35.01 22.16 4.34
CA LEU A 993 34.41 21.63 3.12
C LEU A 993 35.48 20.90 2.30
N THR A 994 35.25 19.63 1.99
CA THR A 994 36.19 18.79 1.23
C THR A 994 35.51 18.26 -0.02
N ALA A 995 36.13 18.44 -1.18
CA ALA A 995 35.64 17.95 -2.46
C ALA A 995 36.38 16.71 -2.95
N THR A 996 35.64 15.75 -3.51
CA THR A 996 36.15 14.54 -4.15
C THR A 996 35.52 14.33 -5.53
N PRO A 997 36.21 13.69 -6.49
CA PRO A 997 35.60 13.33 -7.77
C PRO A 997 34.59 12.19 -7.59
N SER A 998 33.42 12.31 -8.24
CA SER A 998 32.36 11.31 -8.19
C SER A 998 32.79 10.02 -8.92
N PRO A 999 32.65 8.83 -8.29
CA PRO A 999 33.21 7.58 -8.81
C PRO A 999 32.51 7.03 -10.05
N HIS A 1000 31.33 7.55 -10.42
CA HIS A 1000 30.50 7.02 -11.50
C HIS A 1000 30.89 7.55 -12.88
N ASN A 1001 30.75 6.72 -13.93
CA ASN A 1001 30.93 7.15 -15.33
C ASN A 1001 29.65 7.74 -15.93
N VAL A 1002 28.49 7.26 -15.46
CA VAL A 1002 27.17 7.74 -15.86
C VAL A 1002 26.28 7.86 -14.63
N LEU A 1003 25.46 8.91 -14.58
CA LEU A 1003 24.44 9.13 -13.56
C LEU A 1003 23.07 9.19 -14.22
N ILE A 1004 22.18 8.27 -13.83
CA ILE A 1004 20.78 8.27 -14.24
C ILE A 1004 19.95 8.83 -13.08
N LEU A 1005 19.37 10.01 -13.29
CA LEU A 1005 18.51 10.68 -12.32
C LEU A 1005 17.04 10.49 -12.72
N LEU A 1006 16.23 9.90 -11.84
CA LEU A 1006 14.83 9.58 -12.08
C LEU A 1006 13.92 10.45 -11.20
N CYS A 1007 12.99 11.16 -11.82
CA CYS A 1007 11.98 11.97 -11.13
C CYS A 1007 11.03 11.07 -10.31
N SER A 1008 11.17 11.07 -8.97
CA SER A 1008 10.39 10.21 -8.07
C SER A 1008 9.31 10.93 -7.27
N GLN A 1009 9.41 12.25 -7.11
CA GLN A 1009 8.60 13.02 -6.17
C GLN A 1009 7.08 12.87 -6.40
N LYS A 1010 6.43 12.20 -5.46
CA LYS A 1010 5.04 11.73 -5.47
C LYS A 1010 4.09 12.75 -4.87
N THR A 1011 4.54 13.56 -3.92
CA THR A 1011 3.80 14.74 -3.41
C THR A 1011 3.44 15.71 -4.55
N ARG A 1012 4.37 15.87 -5.50
CA ARG A 1012 4.22 16.74 -6.68
C ARG A 1012 3.50 16.05 -7.83
N ASP A 1013 4.00 14.92 -8.33
CA ASP A 1013 3.27 14.11 -9.32
C ASP A 1013 3.23 12.63 -8.94
N ALA A 1014 2.04 12.16 -8.60
CA ALA A 1014 1.81 10.77 -8.23
C ALA A 1014 2.17 9.75 -9.33
N ARG A 1015 2.32 10.16 -10.61
CA ARG A 1015 2.85 9.28 -11.66
C ARG A 1015 4.36 9.12 -11.58
N CYS A 1016 5.11 10.17 -11.25
CA CYS A 1016 6.57 10.11 -11.11
C CYS A 1016 6.98 9.09 -10.03
N GLY A 1017 6.33 9.14 -8.87
CA GLY A 1017 6.50 8.13 -7.80
C GLY A 1017 5.92 6.75 -8.10
N GLN A 1018 5.23 6.55 -9.24
CA GLN A 1018 4.85 5.23 -9.75
C GLN A 1018 5.81 4.76 -10.86
N SER A 1019 6.33 5.65 -11.70
CA SER A 1019 7.23 5.30 -12.80
C SER A 1019 8.66 5.05 -12.34
N ALA A 1020 9.24 5.92 -11.50
CA ALA A 1020 10.65 5.83 -11.14
C ALA A 1020 11.07 4.47 -10.51
N PRO A 1021 10.31 3.86 -9.58
CA PRO A 1021 10.65 2.54 -9.04
C PRO A 1021 10.47 1.39 -10.04
N LEU A 1022 9.68 1.58 -11.10
CA LEU A 1022 9.50 0.58 -12.17
C LEU A 1022 10.63 0.70 -13.22
N LEU A 1023 10.99 1.92 -13.59
CA LEU A 1023 12.10 2.21 -14.50
C LEU A 1023 13.45 1.82 -13.89
N LYS A 1024 13.75 2.21 -12.65
CA LYS A 1024 14.99 1.78 -11.95
C LYS A 1024 15.13 0.25 -11.97
N ARG A 1025 14.03 -0.51 -11.84
CA ARG A 1025 14.06 -1.97 -11.80
C ARG A 1025 14.28 -2.68 -13.14
N GLU A 1026 13.79 -2.19 -14.28
CA GLU A 1026 14.23 -2.75 -15.59
C GLU A 1026 15.63 -2.21 -15.94
N LEU A 1027 15.97 -0.94 -15.67
CA LEU A 1027 17.34 -0.42 -15.87
C LEU A 1027 18.40 -1.24 -15.12
N GLU A 1028 18.16 -1.54 -13.83
CA GLU A 1028 18.96 -2.47 -13.05
C GLU A 1028 19.07 -3.86 -13.71
N ARG A 1029 17.98 -4.39 -14.26
CA ARG A 1029 17.95 -5.71 -14.92
C ARG A 1029 18.84 -5.74 -16.17
N HIS A 1030 18.94 -4.65 -16.92
CA HIS A 1030 19.84 -4.57 -18.08
C HIS A 1030 21.29 -4.21 -17.69
N LEU A 1031 21.51 -3.45 -16.62
CA LEU A 1031 22.85 -3.04 -16.17
C LEU A 1031 23.58 -4.05 -15.27
N ARG A 1032 22.84 -4.90 -14.52
CA ARG A 1032 23.43 -5.96 -13.66
C ARG A 1032 24.19 -7.04 -14.47
N PRO A 1033 23.68 -7.58 -15.60
CA PRO A 1033 24.43 -8.53 -16.44
C PRO A 1033 25.72 -7.98 -17.02
N LEU A 1034 25.78 -6.67 -17.28
CA LEU A 1034 26.97 -5.97 -17.79
C LEU A 1034 28.00 -5.64 -16.68
N GLY A 1035 27.68 -5.89 -15.41
CA GLY A 1035 28.52 -5.49 -14.27
C GLY A 1035 28.60 -3.97 -14.02
N LEU A 1036 27.82 -3.18 -14.76
CA LEU A 1036 27.91 -1.72 -14.78
C LEU A 1036 27.04 -1.03 -13.73
N TYR A 1037 26.01 -1.69 -13.18
CA TYR A 1037 25.23 -1.11 -12.08
C TYR A 1037 26.12 -0.82 -10.86
N ARG A 1038 25.89 0.34 -10.23
CA ARG A 1038 26.37 0.68 -8.88
C ARG A 1038 25.15 1.02 -8.02
N ASP A 1039 25.09 0.44 -6.82
CA ASP A 1039 24.08 0.82 -5.83
C ASP A 1039 24.56 2.00 -4.97
N ALA A 1040 23.70 2.50 -4.08
CA ALA A 1040 24.02 3.64 -3.21
C ALA A 1040 25.29 3.42 -2.34
N ASP A 1041 25.51 2.19 -1.90
CA ASP A 1041 26.59 1.79 -1.00
C ASP A 1041 27.80 1.14 -1.74
N ASP A 1042 27.82 1.19 -3.08
CA ASP A 1042 28.81 0.52 -3.92
C ASP A 1042 29.96 1.47 -4.30
N SER A 1043 31.02 1.48 -3.48
CA SER A 1043 32.19 2.36 -3.62
C SER A 1043 33.15 2.01 -4.77
N ARG A 1044 32.83 1.02 -5.61
CA ARG A 1044 33.70 0.60 -6.71
C ARG A 1044 33.67 1.62 -7.87
N PRO A 1045 34.82 2.09 -8.37
CA PRO A 1045 34.86 3.10 -9.42
C PRO A 1045 34.22 2.64 -10.75
N GLY A 1046 33.87 3.62 -11.57
CA GLY A 1046 33.21 3.45 -12.85
C GLY A 1046 31.75 3.01 -12.73
N GLY A 1047 31.12 2.73 -13.88
CA GLY A 1047 29.74 2.24 -13.94
C GLY A 1047 28.67 3.32 -13.85
N VAL A 1048 27.45 2.89 -13.48
CA VAL A 1048 26.21 3.66 -13.58
C VAL A 1048 25.51 3.73 -12.23
N GLY A 1049 25.47 4.92 -11.64
CA GLY A 1049 24.64 5.22 -10.47
C GLY A 1049 23.21 5.58 -10.86
N ILE A 1050 22.20 4.99 -10.20
CA ILE A 1050 20.77 5.29 -10.45
C ILE A 1050 20.13 5.90 -9.20
N TYR A 1051 19.92 7.21 -9.24
CA TYR A 1051 19.39 8.02 -8.14
C TYR A 1051 17.98 8.54 -8.42
N PHE A 1052 17.15 8.58 -7.38
CA PHE A 1052 15.86 9.25 -7.36
C PHE A 1052 16.04 10.71 -6.97
N ILE A 1053 15.36 11.60 -7.70
CA ILE A 1053 15.42 13.05 -7.48
C ILE A 1053 14.03 13.69 -7.40
N SER A 1054 14.00 14.91 -6.86
CA SER A 1054 12.83 15.79 -6.80
C SER A 1054 12.23 16.11 -8.19
N HIS A 1055 11.08 16.79 -8.23
CA HIS A 1055 10.30 16.94 -9.45
C HIS A 1055 10.94 17.87 -10.50
N VAL A 1056 11.57 17.26 -11.51
CA VAL A 1056 12.17 17.96 -12.66
C VAL A 1056 11.14 18.33 -13.74
N GLY A 1057 10.14 19.12 -13.33
CA GLY A 1057 9.14 19.78 -14.19
C GLY A 1057 8.25 18.85 -15.04
N GLY A 1058 7.49 19.45 -15.96
CA GLY A 1058 6.83 18.69 -17.02
C GLY A 1058 5.74 17.71 -16.56
N HIS A 1059 4.92 18.09 -15.56
CA HIS A 1059 3.77 17.32 -15.07
C HIS A 1059 3.00 16.57 -16.18
N LYS A 1060 2.73 17.22 -17.33
CA LYS A 1060 1.92 16.63 -18.40
C LYS A 1060 2.47 15.27 -18.90
N TYR A 1061 3.79 15.11 -18.95
CA TYR A 1061 4.46 14.00 -19.64
C TYR A 1061 4.79 12.80 -18.74
N SER A 1062 5.26 13.05 -17.50
CA SER A 1062 5.71 12.03 -16.54
C SER A 1062 6.85 11.11 -17.05
N ALA A 1063 7.35 10.23 -16.17
CA ALA A 1063 8.51 9.36 -16.46
C ALA A 1063 9.75 10.13 -16.95
N ASN A 1064 10.03 11.29 -16.32
CA ASN A 1064 11.22 12.10 -16.63
C ASN A 1064 12.49 11.42 -16.09
N MET A 1065 13.53 11.38 -16.92
CA MET A 1065 14.86 10.85 -16.60
C MET A 1065 15.94 11.76 -17.20
N MET A 1066 17.02 11.99 -16.47
CA MET A 1066 18.17 12.76 -16.93
C MET A 1066 19.40 11.87 -16.88
N VAL A 1067 20.13 11.75 -17.98
CA VAL A 1067 21.36 10.95 -18.08
C VAL A 1067 22.54 11.89 -18.23
N TYR A 1068 23.36 11.97 -17.18
CA TYR A 1068 24.65 12.67 -17.22
C TYR A 1068 25.77 11.66 -17.49
N ARG A 1069 26.65 11.99 -18.43
CA ARG A 1069 27.64 11.05 -18.97
C ARG A 1069 29.01 11.73 -19.06
N ARG A 1070 30.07 11.06 -18.57
CA ARG A 1070 31.47 11.49 -18.76
C ARG A 1070 31.89 11.36 -20.25
N PRO A 1071 32.88 12.12 -20.75
CA PRO A 1071 33.41 11.93 -22.10
C PRO A 1071 33.95 10.51 -22.30
N ASN A 1072 33.55 9.89 -23.42
CA ASN A 1072 33.84 8.50 -23.80
C ASN A 1072 33.74 7.50 -22.64
N ALA A 1073 32.58 7.47 -21.97
CA ALA A 1073 32.36 6.79 -20.69
C ALA A 1073 32.70 5.28 -20.66
N TYR A 1074 32.76 4.62 -21.83
CA TYR A 1074 33.07 3.18 -21.96
C TYR A 1074 33.98 2.81 -23.14
N GLY A 1075 34.49 3.77 -23.93
CA GLY A 1075 35.34 3.48 -25.10
C GLY A 1075 34.60 2.95 -26.32
N VAL A 1076 33.31 3.32 -26.51
CA VAL A 1076 32.43 2.76 -27.56
C VAL A 1076 31.69 3.82 -28.38
N ASP A 1077 32.01 5.11 -28.18
CA ASP A 1077 31.25 6.23 -28.77
C ASP A 1077 31.50 6.35 -30.29
N ASP A 1078 32.72 5.99 -30.70
CA ASP A 1078 33.26 6.11 -32.06
C ASP A 1078 33.12 4.79 -32.87
N VAL A 1079 32.33 3.81 -32.38
CA VAL A 1079 32.27 2.44 -32.93
C VAL A 1079 30.90 2.15 -33.56
N ASP A 1080 30.79 2.37 -34.87
CA ASP A 1080 29.62 1.96 -35.66
C ASP A 1080 29.53 0.42 -35.81
N ARG A 1081 28.30 -0.13 -35.83
CA ARG A 1081 28.07 -1.59 -35.73
C ARG A 1081 26.94 -2.11 -36.63
N ALA A 1082 27.29 -2.49 -37.85
CA ALA A 1082 26.39 -3.28 -38.70
C ALA A 1082 26.35 -4.77 -38.27
N GLY A 1083 25.33 -5.19 -37.51
CA GLY A 1083 24.93 -6.61 -37.41
C GLY A 1083 24.33 -7.08 -36.08
N PRO A 1084 23.54 -8.18 -36.05
CA PRO A 1084 22.73 -8.55 -34.88
C PRO A 1084 23.47 -9.31 -33.76
N ASP A 1085 24.61 -9.93 -34.05
CA ASP A 1085 25.27 -10.92 -33.16
C ASP A 1085 26.03 -10.32 -31.96
N ALA A 1086 25.67 -9.11 -31.53
CA ALA A 1086 26.38 -8.32 -30.51
C ALA A 1086 26.28 -8.85 -29.05
N ALA A 1087 25.83 -10.10 -28.85
CA ALA A 1087 25.65 -10.72 -27.53
C ALA A 1087 26.96 -11.12 -26.81
N GLY A 1088 28.12 -11.02 -27.47
CA GLY A 1088 29.41 -11.53 -26.99
C GLY A 1088 30.43 -10.48 -26.50
N PHE A 1089 30.04 -9.23 -26.26
CA PHE A 1089 31.01 -8.15 -26.00
C PHE A 1089 31.47 -8.08 -24.53
N LYS A 1090 32.77 -8.35 -24.29
CA LYS A 1090 33.41 -8.05 -22.99
C LYS A 1090 33.70 -6.56 -22.88
N ILE A 1091 32.88 -5.83 -22.13
CA ILE A 1091 33.21 -4.47 -21.67
C ILE A 1091 34.29 -4.62 -20.59
N ASP A 1092 35.52 -4.15 -20.85
CA ASP A 1092 36.63 -4.22 -19.89
C ASP A 1092 36.61 -2.99 -18.95
N PRO A 1093 36.16 -3.11 -17.68
CA PRO A 1093 35.83 -1.95 -16.85
C PRO A 1093 37.04 -1.12 -16.40
N LEU A 1094 38.26 -1.60 -16.69
CA LEU A 1094 39.52 -1.02 -16.24
C LEU A 1094 40.28 -0.26 -17.35
N ALA A 1095 39.76 -0.19 -18.58
CA ALA A 1095 40.49 0.36 -19.74
C ALA A 1095 41.08 1.77 -19.50
N ARG A 1096 40.29 2.71 -18.95
CA ARG A 1096 40.78 4.07 -18.64
C ARG A 1096 41.76 4.12 -17.45
N PHE A 1097 41.63 3.19 -16.51
CA PHE A 1097 42.57 3.03 -15.38
C PHE A 1097 43.91 2.41 -15.80
N LYS A 1098 43.91 1.51 -16.80
CA LYS A 1098 45.14 1.05 -17.47
C LYS A 1098 45.81 2.19 -18.21
N ALA A 1099 45.08 2.93 -19.05
CA ALA A 1099 45.64 4.06 -19.80
C ALA A 1099 46.28 5.14 -18.89
N GLN A 1100 45.68 5.45 -17.73
CA GLN A 1100 46.30 6.34 -16.75
C GLN A 1100 47.55 5.72 -16.12
N LYS A 1101 47.49 4.46 -15.63
CA LYS A 1101 48.66 3.80 -15.03
C LYS A 1101 49.81 3.60 -16.02
N GLU A 1102 49.54 3.27 -17.27
CA GLU A 1102 50.54 3.08 -18.33
C GLU A 1102 51.19 4.43 -18.70
N GLY A 1103 50.48 5.56 -18.53
CA GLY A 1103 51.05 6.91 -18.59
C GLY A 1103 51.89 7.29 -17.36
N GLU A 1104 51.42 7.03 -16.14
CA GLU A 1104 52.13 7.35 -14.89
C GLU A 1104 53.41 6.50 -14.72
N THR A 1105 53.35 5.20 -15.05
CA THR A 1105 54.52 4.30 -15.00
C THR A 1105 55.59 4.61 -16.05
N ALA A 1106 55.28 5.40 -17.08
CA ALA A 1106 56.26 5.94 -18.02
C ALA A 1106 57.03 7.16 -17.47
N VAL A 1107 56.62 7.72 -16.32
CA VAL A 1107 57.24 8.91 -15.70
C VAL A 1107 58.00 8.58 -14.42
N GLU A 1108 57.54 7.60 -13.62
CA GLU A 1108 58.15 7.28 -12.31
C GLU A 1108 59.19 6.12 -12.33
N SER A 1109 59.57 5.59 -13.50
CA SER A 1109 60.50 4.45 -13.60
C SER A 1109 62.00 4.81 -13.45
N ASN A 1110 62.35 5.64 -12.46
CA ASN A 1110 63.77 5.93 -12.11
C ASN A 1110 63.92 6.43 -10.66
N GLY A 1111 63.76 5.54 -9.65
CA GLY A 1111 63.54 6.01 -8.27
C GLY A 1111 63.80 5.08 -7.07
N HIS A 1112 64.67 4.06 -7.16
CA HIS A 1112 65.09 3.20 -6.03
C HIS A 1112 63.99 2.32 -5.38
N ALA A 1113 64.27 1.16 -4.77
CA ALA A 1113 65.48 0.33 -4.76
C ALA A 1113 65.11 -1.17 -4.69
N ALA A 1114 66.00 -2.04 -5.15
CA ALA A 1114 65.97 -3.46 -4.84
C ALA A 1114 67.11 -3.79 -3.85
N ALA A 1115 66.81 -4.56 -2.81
CA ALA A 1115 67.80 -5.00 -1.83
C ALA A 1115 67.61 -6.49 -1.52
N THR A 1116 68.71 -7.24 -1.56
CA THR A 1116 68.88 -8.68 -1.22
C THR A 1116 68.07 -9.70 -2.05
N ALA A 1117 68.65 -10.83 -2.49
CA ALA A 1117 70.06 -11.17 -2.65
C ALA A 1117 70.21 -12.32 -3.67
N SER A 1118 71.23 -12.24 -4.54
CA SER A 1118 71.72 -13.33 -5.39
C SER A 1118 73.24 -13.20 -5.55
N GLU A 1119 73.93 -14.31 -5.81
CA GLU A 1119 75.36 -14.44 -5.57
C GLU A 1119 76.26 -14.19 -6.80
N LYS A 1120 77.55 -13.92 -6.52
CA LYS A 1120 78.77 -14.07 -7.36
C LYS A 1120 79.18 -12.98 -8.39
N GLN A 1121 80.23 -12.26 -7.95
CA GLN A 1121 81.56 -12.11 -8.57
C GLN A 1121 81.87 -11.03 -9.63
N GLN A 1122 82.97 -10.33 -9.33
CA GLN A 1122 83.92 -9.58 -10.18
C GLN A 1122 83.39 -8.31 -10.89
N GLN A 1123 83.74 -7.09 -10.44
CA GLN A 1123 85.05 -6.39 -10.36
C GLN A 1123 85.35 -5.52 -11.61
N PRO A 1124 86.02 -4.36 -11.44
CA PRO A 1124 85.40 -3.09 -11.85
C PRO A 1124 86.27 -2.24 -12.79
N LEU A 1125 85.80 -1.02 -13.12
CA LEU A 1125 86.67 0.15 -13.26
C LEU A 1125 85.90 1.49 -13.11
N THR A 1126 86.56 2.46 -12.46
CA THR A 1126 86.20 3.89 -12.29
C THR A 1126 86.99 4.74 -13.33
N PRO A 1127 86.91 6.10 -13.44
CA PRO A 1127 86.35 7.10 -12.50
C PRO A 1127 85.61 8.32 -13.09
N SER A 1128 85.22 9.22 -12.17
CA SER A 1128 84.79 10.64 -12.29
C SER A 1128 86.00 11.59 -12.61
N PRO A 1129 86.02 12.95 -12.40
CA PRO A 1129 85.00 13.91 -11.89
C PRO A 1129 84.99 15.34 -12.56
N GLN A 1130 84.38 16.31 -11.86
CA GLN A 1130 84.60 17.79 -11.88
C GLN A 1130 83.98 18.63 -13.02
N GLY A 1131 83.46 19.85 -12.76
CA GLY A 1131 83.27 20.52 -11.44
C GLY A 1131 82.68 21.94 -11.51
N GLU A 1132 82.27 22.46 -10.34
CA GLU A 1132 81.92 23.89 -10.01
C GLU A 1132 80.73 24.52 -10.80
N GLU A 1133 80.04 25.59 -10.36
CA GLU A 1133 80.26 26.62 -9.33
C GLU A 1133 78.89 27.07 -8.70
N ALA A 1134 78.83 28.08 -7.80
CA ALA A 1134 77.58 28.59 -7.17
C ALA A 1134 77.57 30.14 -7.09
N PRO A 1135 76.40 30.83 -7.10
CA PRO A 1135 75.83 31.31 -5.82
C PRO A 1135 74.29 31.59 -5.72
N ASP A 1136 73.79 31.50 -4.47
CA ASP A 1136 72.86 32.35 -3.68
C ASP A 1136 71.71 33.26 -4.25
N GLN A 1137 70.67 33.47 -3.41
CA GLN A 1137 69.58 34.49 -3.43
C GLN A 1137 68.55 34.44 -4.61
N THR A 1138 67.26 34.83 -4.47
CA THR A 1138 66.45 35.42 -3.37
C THR A 1138 65.01 34.84 -3.33
N ALA A 1139 64.17 35.25 -2.37
CA ALA A 1139 62.86 34.63 -2.08
C ALA A 1139 61.65 35.20 -2.86
N ALA A 1140 60.67 34.32 -3.14
CA ALA A 1140 59.26 34.67 -3.30
C ALA A 1140 58.38 33.48 -2.84
N SER A 1141 57.29 33.74 -2.11
CA SER A 1141 56.42 32.70 -1.53
C SER A 1141 55.15 32.48 -2.35
N ALA A 1142 54.81 31.21 -2.61
CA ALA A 1142 53.50 30.81 -3.15
C ALA A 1142 53.08 29.44 -2.58
N SER A 1143 52.03 29.42 -1.77
CA SER A 1143 51.37 28.18 -1.32
C SER A 1143 50.44 27.67 -2.42
N GLY A 1144 50.73 26.50 -3.00
CA GLY A 1144 49.89 25.90 -4.04
C GLY A 1144 48.54 25.43 -3.51
N GLU A 1145 47.43 25.91 -4.10
CA GLU A 1145 46.11 25.27 -3.95
C GLU A 1145 46.15 23.89 -4.65
N GLU A 1146 45.81 22.81 -3.94
CA GLU A 1146 45.55 21.53 -4.62
C GLU A 1146 44.19 21.57 -5.34
N VAL A 1147 44.21 21.29 -6.64
CA VAL A 1147 43.05 21.37 -7.55
C VAL A 1147 42.58 19.97 -7.98
N ILE A 1148 41.28 19.83 -8.24
CA ILE A 1148 40.67 18.61 -8.81
C ILE A 1148 40.64 18.69 -10.34
N THR A 1149 41.54 17.97 -11.00
CA THR A 1149 41.60 17.81 -12.45
C THR A 1149 40.74 16.63 -12.93
N ASP A 1150 39.53 16.95 -13.41
CA ASP A 1150 38.57 15.98 -13.98
C ASP A 1150 37.83 16.65 -15.16
N ASP A 1151 37.42 15.92 -16.21
CA ASP A 1151 36.68 16.48 -17.36
C ASP A 1151 35.21 16.84 -17.02
N GLY A 1152 34.66 16.16 -16.02
CA GLY A 1152 33.25 16.20 -15.65
C GLY A 1152 32.32 15.51 -16.66
N ALA A 1153 31.07 15.99 -16.75
CA ALA A 1153 30.08 15.52 -17.72
C ALA A 1153 30.35 16.10 -19.11
N SER A 1154 30.40 15.28 -20.16
CA SER A 1154 30.31 15.75 -21.55
C SER A 1154 28.87 16.03 -21.96
N GLN A 1155 27.95 15.13 -21.58
CA GLN A 1155 26.57 15.14 -22.05
C GLN A 1155 25.57 15.13 -20.88
N CYS A 1156 24.43 15.80 -21.09
CA CYS A 1156 23.24 15.70 -20.24
C CYS A 1156 22.01 15.52 -21.13
N ILE A 1157 21.50 14.29 -21.23
CA ILE A 1157 20.37 13.92 -22.09
C ILE A 1157 19.10 13.89 -21.24
N TRP A 1158 18.10 14.73 -21.57
CA TRP A 1158 16.82 14.76 -20.86
C TRP A 1158 15.72 14.05 -21.63
N LEU A 1159 15.25 12.93 -21.08
CA LEU A 1159 14.17 12.12 -21.65
C LEU A 1159 12.90 12.19 -20.78
N ALA A 1160 11.74 12.04 -21.41
CA ALA A 1160 10.44 11.88 -20.75
C ALA A 1160 9.55 10.90 -21.52
N ARG A 1161 8.34 10.60 -21.02
CA ARG A 1161 7.39 9.61 -21.58
C ARG A 1161 7.89 8.15 -21.62
N ILE A 1162 9.05 7.87 -21.00
CA ILE A 1162 9.73 6.57 -21.00
C ILE A 1162 8.81 5.48 -20.45
N LYS A 1163 8.72 4.35 -21.16
CA LYS A 1163 8.04 3.14 -20.73
C LYS A 1163 9.08 2.09 -20.31
N PRO A 1164 8.73 1.09 -19.48
CA PRO A 1164 9.68 0.04 -19.11
C PRO A 1164 10.19 -0.74 -20.33
N GLU A 1165 9.41 -0.77 -21.41
CA GLU A 1165 9.81 -1.36 -22.69
C GLU A 1165 10.95 -0.59 -23.42
N ASP A 1166 11.18 0.69 -23.11
CA ASP A 1166 12.28 1.48 -23.69
C ASP A 1166 13.63 1.26 -22.95
N CYS A 1167 13.61 0.71 -21.73
CA CYS A 1167 14.79 0.63 -20.86
C CYS A 1167 15.95 -0.17 -21.44
N GLU A 1168 15.68 -1.16 -22.29
CA GLU A 1168 16.71 -1.97 -22.96
C GLU A 1168 17.54 -1.11 -23.93
N ASN A 1169 16.88 -0.37 -24.81
CA ASN A 1169 17.54 0.44 -25.84
C ASN A 1169 18.16 1.72 -25.23
N ILE A 1170 17.55 2.29 -24.19
CA ILE A 1170 18.16 3.37 -23.39
C ILE A 1170 19.50 2.91 -22.78
N VAL A 1171 19.61 1.68 -22.30
CA VAL A 1171 20.90 1.16 -21.79
C VAL A 1171 21.87 0.90 -22.94
N ARG A 1172 21.44 0.23 -24.02
CA ARG A 1172 22.31 -0.14 -25.16
C ARG A 1172 22.92 1.06 -25.89
N TYR A 1173 22.11 2.09 -26.17
CA TYR A 1173 22.52 3.21 -27.03
C TYR A 1173 22.79 4.48 -26.23
N THR A 1174 21.88 4.88 -25.32
CA THR A 1174 22.00 6.17 -24.61
C THR A 1174 22.98 6.16 -23.45
N VAL A 1175 23.02 5.09 -22.64
CA VAL A 1175 23.97 4.97 -21.53
C VAL A 1175 25.37 4.59 -22.01
N LEU A 1176 25.47 3.58 -22.89
CA LEU A 1176 26.77 3.07 -23.34
C LEU A 1176 27.44 3.95 -24.40
N GLN A 1177 26.71 4.49 -25.40
CA GLN A 1177 27.29 5.18 -26.57
C GLN A 1177 26.90 6.67 -26.68
N GLY A 1178 26.00 7.18 -25.83
CA GLY A 1178 25.49 8.56 -25.93
C GLY A 1178 24.51 8.82 -27.08
N ARG A 1179 24.03 7.78 -27.79
CA ARG A 1179 23.04 7.90 -28.89
C ARG A 1179 21.61 7.97 -28.34
N VAL A 1180 20.75 8.82 -28.90
CA VAL A 1180 19.37 9.01 -28.44
C VAL A 1180 18.39 8.14 -29.23
N VAL A 1181 17.62 7.34 -28.49
CA VAL A 1181 16.54 6.49 -29.01
C VAL A 1181 15.25 7.32 -29.14
N LYS A 1182 14.54 7.19 -30.28
CA LYS A 1182 13.23 7.83 -30.57
C LYS A 1182 13.17 9.35 -30.25
N PRO A 1183 14.15 10.17 -30.69
CA PRO A 1183 14.32 11.56 -30.25
C PRO A 1183 13.05 12.42 -30.38
N GLY A 1184 12.37 12.39 -31.53
CA GLY A 1184 11.14 13.15 -31.77
C GLY A 1184 9.93 12.80 -30.88
N SER A 1185 10.02 11.79 -30.01
CA SER A 1185 8.95 11.41 -29.07
C SER A 1185 9.34 11.51 -27.59
N GLN A 1186 10.61 11.27 -27.25
CA GLN A 1186 11.10 11.15 -25.87
C GLN A 1186 12.12 12.23 -25.48
N LEU A 1187 12.85 12.83 -26.43
CA LEU A 1187 13.83 13.88 -26.13
C LEU A 1187 13.11 15.18 -25.74
N ARG A 1188 13.58 15.80 -24.66
CA ARG A 1188 13.02 17.01 -24.10
C ARG A 1188 13.98 18.21 -24.21
N GLY A 1189 15.27 17.96 -24.09
CA GLY A 1189 16.35 18.95 -24.14
C GLY A 1189 17.66 18.36 -23.60
N GLY A 1190 18.68 19.19 -23.44
CA GLY A 1190 19.98 18.79 -22.92
C GLY A 1190 21.14 19.66 -23.39
N PHE A 1191 22.36 19.17 -23.14
CA PHE A 1191 23.60 19.75 -23.64
C PHE A 1191 24.62 18.69 -24.04
N ASP A 1192 25.48 19.04 -24.98
CA ASP A 1192 26.70 18.32 -25.36
C ASP A 1192 27.89 19.30 -25.37
N ARG A 1193 28.76 19.22 -24.35
CA ARG A 1193 29.96 20.05 -24.18
C ARG A 1193 31.12 19.66 -25.12
N GLY A 1194 31.02 18.51 -25.81
CA GLY A 1194 31.97 18.11 -26.85
C GLY A 1194 31.61 18.70 -28.22
N ARG A 1195 30.32 18.91 -28.48
CA ARG A 1195 29.80 19.58 -29.69
C ARG A 1195 29.49 21.07 -29.48
N SER A 1196 29.61 21.57 -28.25
CA SER A 1196 29.23 22.93 -27.82
C SER A 1196 27.75 23.29 -28.10
N LEU A 1197 26.86 22.28 -28.07
CA LEU A 1197 25.44 22.40 -28.38
C LEU A 1197 24.58 22.41 -27.12
N VAL A 1198 23.57 23.28 -27.10
CA VAL A 1198 22.57 23.42 -26.03
C VAL A 1198 21.18 23.58 -26.63
N SER A 1199 20.18 22.92 -26.04
CA SER A 1199 18.76 23.18 -26.32
C SER A 1199 17.89 22.74 -25.14
N TRP A 1200 16.86 23.52 -24.79
CA TRP A 1200 16.10 23.37 -23.54
C TRP A 1200 14.59 23.51 -23.75
#